data_AF-D4H1U8-F1
#
_entry.id   AF-D4H1U8-F1
#
_cell.length_a   1.000
_cell.length_b   1.000
_cell.length_c   1.000
_cell.angle_alpha   90.00
_cell.angle_beta   90.00
_cell.angle_gamma   90.00
#
_symmetry.space_group_name_H-M   'P 1'
#
loop_
_entity.id
_entity.type
_entity.pdbx_description
1 polymer ?
#
loop_
_entity_poly.entity_id
_entity_poly.type
_entity_poly.pdbx_seq_one_letter_code
_entity_poly.pdbx_strand_id
1 'polypeptide(L)'
;MFTKFTKKAIILIFLMILSLSLPAYADNAEVFAEPLGLDSVLRESVATNPQILEALEVYEALIHEVRAAESGYKPNVGTEFSVGQQYTNGASSDEEERDLTASSAGIYARQNLFNGFGTDNYVNETKARLMAAAYDVLDVANNVFIETAEAYIGVLKERELLTLAEENVETQGQILKQIIEKTEAGFGRKSDMLNSESRVALARANVISQQQNLKQAVVKFHKQLGRFAAPDKFLDPSKTYEFAGNVDDVVELAFNNYPALNVAKYNVLTKKFAMKRTQALYYPTLDAELRADYDNNTGGDEGDTKSYSAMLYLKYNFYDGGQRSAEKKKNYREILKEHQRTYIERRNLNESVRLAWNIKESEDKKYEYLKNHVGLSTKTLEAFKEEYQLGRRTLPELLDVENENQAAKTAFVESKYASLIAYYRVMFVTGVLLYEHRTDLFEKVGLTDNKIKLPDLSDYQVMENNRDADTVKDTMDQCDNSVLTETGVYGCADNENVSIGYSAPENAPAYIKPKESALTLEPESLGEPVSLGEPEKVDSMGFDASAEEQTVNFSNILFKLNSSKLTKDSYPVVDAIAAKLKTMEGYTLQIVGHTDSSGNAEFNKKLSAERAKSVYNRLVRKGVPKENITTYGKGEELPLYSNATRDGRVKNRRIEFKLTHLKQHE
;
A
#
# COMPACT_ATOMS: atom_id res chain seq x y z
N MET A 1 13.06 -22.62 -77.60
CA MET A 1 12.03 -23.16 -78.51
C MET A 1 10.70 -23.07 -77.80
N PHE A 2 9.86 -22.16 -78.29
CA PHE A 2 8.48 -21.93 -77.86
C PHE A 2 7.63 -23.21 -77.96
N THR A 3 6.63 -23.30 -77.08
CA THR A 3 5.27 -23.87 -77.25
C THR A 3 4.84 -25.06 -76.37
N LYS A 4 3.66 -24.80 -75.75
CA LYS A 4 2.57 -25.71 -75.40
C LYS A 4 2.77 -26.59 -74.16
N PHE A 5 2.03 -26.26 -73.10
CA PHE A 5 0.74 -26.91 -72.89
C PHE A 5 -0.24 -26.01 -72.13
N THR A 6 -1.43 -25.92 -72.72
CA THR A 6 -2.55 -25.05 -72.38
C THR A 6 -3.62 -25.79 -71.58
N LYS A 7 -4.33 -25.02 -70.73
CA LYS A 7 -5.78 -25.06 -70.45
C LYS A 7 -6.38 -26.30 -69.74
N LYS A 8 -6.90 -26.04 -68.54
CA LYS A 8 -8.21 -26.44 -67.95
C LYS A 8 -8.29 -25.73 -66.58
N ALA A 9 -9.33 -25.05 -66.14
CA ALA A 9 -10.58 -24.60 -66.70
C ALA A 9 -11.06 -23.45 -65.79
N ILE A 10 -11.36 -22.29 -66.39
CA ILE A 10 -12.12 -21.20 -65.78
C ILE A 10 -13.43 -21.16 -66.58
N ILE A 11 -14.56 -21.01 -65.89
CA ILE A 11 -15.81 -20.30 -66.24
C ILE A 11 -17.01 -20.98 -65.55
N LEU A 12 -17.94 -20.13 -65.10
CA LEU A 12 -19.31 -20.31 -64.59
C LEU A 12 -19.46 -20.26 -63.05
N ILE A 13 -20.30 -19.41 -62.43
CA ILE A 13 -21.27 -18.43 -62.92
C ILE A 13 -21.77 -17.55 -61.73
N PHE A 14 -22.06 -16.27 -62.04
CA PHE A 14 -23.06 -15.34 -61.49
C PHE A 14 -23.18 -14.88 -60.02
N LEU A 15 -23.36 -13.55 -59.98
CA LEU A 15 -23.92 -12.67 -58.96
C LEU A 15 -25.35 -13.03 -58.48
N MET A 16 -25.60 -12.60 -57.23
CA MET A 16 -26.80 -11.92 -56.70
C MET A 16 -27.87 -12.70 -55.94
N ILE A 17 -28.05 -12.23 -54.69
CA ILE A 17 -29.23 -12.25 -53.81
C ILE A 17 -29.46 -13.56 -53.05
N LEU A 18 -28.91 -13.63 -51.84
CA LEU A 18 -29.75 -13.97 -50.69
C LEU A 18 -29.30 -13.18 -49.47
N SER A 19 -30.17 -12.25 -49.10
CA SER A 19 -30.30 -11.70 -47.75
C SER A 19 -30.32 -12.83 -46.72
N LEU A 20 -29.17 -13.11 -46.11
CA LEU A 20 -29.12 -13.60 -44.75
C LEU A 20 -28.66 -12.44 -43.89
N SER A 21 -29.66 -11.80 -43.27
CA SER A 21 -29.52 -11.15 -41.99
C SER A 21 -28.67 -12.04 -41.09
N LEU A 22 -27.38 -11.73 -40.98
CA LEU A 22 -26.60 -12.14 -39.83
C LEU A 22 -27.37 -11.63 -38.62
N PRO A 23 -27.84 -12.49 -37.70
CA PRO A 23 -28.22 -11.98 -36.41
C PRO A 23 -26.98 -11.28 -35.90
N ALA A 24 -27.11 -9.98 -35.66
CA ALA A 24 -26.23 -9.30 -34.74
C ALA A 24 -26.19 -10.19 -33.50
N TYR A 25 -25.06 -10.85 -33.27
CA TYR A 25 -24.65 -11.22 -31.93
C TYR A 25 -24.44 -9.88 -31.21
N ALA A 26 -25.55 -9.24 -30.84
CA ALA A 26 -25.63 -8.60 -29.56
C ALA A 26 -25.48 -9.73 -28.55
N ASP A 27 -24.23 -10.11 -28.28
CA ASP A 27 -23.91 -10.46 -26.91
C ASP A 27 -24.27 -9.22 -26.12
N ASN A 28 -25.52 -9.22 -25.63
CA ASN A 28 -25.82 -8.59 -24.38
C ASN A 28 -24.66 -9.00 -23.48
N ALA A 29 -23.79 -8.05 -23.16
CA ALA A 29 -22.95 -8.17 -22.00
C ALA A 29 -23.93 -8.37 -20.83
N GLU A 30 -24.30 -9.62 -20.58
CA GLU A 30 -24.65 -10.06 -19.25
C GLU A 30 -23.39 -9.74 -18.46
N VAL A 31 -23.41 -8.55 -17.88
CA VAL A 31 -22.45 -8.12 -16.87
C VAL A 31 -22.52 -9.23 -15.82
N PHE A 32 -21.53 -10.12 -15.86
CA PHE A 32 -21.43 -11.31 -15.02
C PHE A 32 -21.91 -10.94 -13.61
N ALA A 33 -23.07 -11.51 -13.25
CA ALA A 33 -23.76 -11.21 -12.00
C ALA A 33 -23.09 -11.87 -10.78
N GLU A 34 -21.84 -12.31 -10.93
CA GLU A 34 -21.09 -13.00 -9.89
C GLU A 34 -20.30 -12.01 -9.04
N PRO A 35 -20.24 -12.22 -7.71
CA PRO A 35 -19.41 -11.43 -6.84
C PRO A 35 -17.93 -11.61 -7.20
N LEU A 36 -17.23 -10.49 -7.32
CA LEU A 36 -15.88 -10.45 -7.87
C LEU A 36 -14.86 -10.40 -6.72
N GLY A 37 -14.24 -11.54 -6.41
CA GLY A 37 -13.19 -11.65 -5.40
C GLY A 37 -11.79 -11.35 -5.96
N LEU A 38 -10.87 -10.88 -5.10
CA LEU A 38 -9.50 -10.57 -5.52
C LEU A 38 -8.80 -11.77 -6.18
N ASP A 39 -8.94 -12.97 -5.63
CA ASP A 39 -8.32 -14.17 -6.18
C ASP A 39 -8.82 -14.52 -7.59
N SER A 40 -10.13 -14.38 -7.86
CA SER A 40 -10.67 -14.53 -9.22
C SER A 40 -10.11 -13.49 -10.18
N VAL A 41 -9.96 -12.24 -9.72
CA VAL A 41 -9.41 -11.14 -10.52
C VAL A 41 -7.95 -11.37 -10.86
N LEU A 42 -7.14 -11.83 -9.90
CA LEU A 42 -5.73 -12.13 -10.13
C LEU A 42 -5.56 -13.28 -11.12
N ARG A 43 -6.37 -14.35 -11.01
CA ARG A 43 -6.37 -15.44 -11.99
C ARG A 43 -6.83 -15.00 -13.38
N GLU A 44 -7.83 -14.14 -13.46
CA GLU A 44 -8.26 -13.57 -14.74
C GLU A 44 -7.16 -12.71 -15.37
N SER A 45 -6.44 -11.92 -14.57
CA SER A 45 -5.38 -11.04 -15.05
C SER A 45 -4.24 -11.80 -15.76
N VAL A 46 -3.98 -13.06 -15.40
CA VAL A 46 -3.02 -13.93 -16.10
C VAL A 46 -3.38 -14.13 -17.57
N ALA A 47 -4.67 -14.24 -17.87
CA ALA A 47 -5.16 -14.51 -19.23
C ALA A 47 -5.42 -13.23 -20.03
N THR A 48 -5.63 -12.09 -19.38
CA THR A 48 -6.06 -10.85 -20.03
C THR A 48 -5.04 -9.73 -20.02
N ASN A 49 -4.10 -9.69 -19.06
CA ASN A 49 -3.19 -8.57 -18.90
C ASN A 49 -2.09 -8.58 -19.98
N PRO A 50 -1.95 -7.51 -20.80
CA PRO A 50 -0.98 -7.48 -21.89
C PRO A 50 0.48 -7.64 -21.49
N GLN A 51 0.88 -7.22 -20.27
CA GLN A 51 2.28 -7.34 -19.82
C GLN A 51 2.65 -8.81 -19.57
N ILE A 52 1.73 -9.58 -18.97
CA ILE A 52 1.92 -11.02 -18.76
C ILE A 52 1.94 -11.75 -20.12
N LEU A 53 1.00 -11.40 -21.01
CA LEU A 53 0.93 -12.00 -22.34
C LEU A 53 2.18 -11.67 -23.18
N GLU A 54 2.69 -10.45 -23.13
CA GLU A 54 3.95 -10.06 -23.78
C GLU A 54 5.11 -10.93 -23.28
N ALA A 55 5.26 -11.07 -21.97
CA ALA A 55 6.32 -11.89 -21.38
C ALA A 55 6.20 -13.37 -21.80
N LEU A 56 4.97 -13.90 -21.89
CA LEU A 56 4.71 -15.26 -22.39
C LEU A 56 5.12 -15.42 -23.86
N GLU A 57 4.82 -14.45 -24.72
CA GLU A 57 5.24 -14.49 -26.13
C GLU A 57 6.77 -14.41 -26.27
N VAL A 58 7.45 -13.64 -25.42
CA VAL A 58 8.92 -13.62 -25.36
C VAL A 58 9.47 -14.98 -24.95
N TYR A 59 8.86 -15.63 -23.95
CA TYR A 59 9.21 -16.99 -23.52
C TYR A 59 9.01 -18.02 -24.65
N GLU A 60 7.86 -17.99 -25.35
CA GLU A 60 7.58 -18.87 -26.49
C GLU A 60 8.56 -18.64 -27.65
N ALA A 61 8.89 -17.39 -27.97
CA ALA A 61 9.91 -17.07 -28.95
C ALA A 61 11.27 -17.70 -28.60
N LEU A 62 11.63 -17.72 -27.31
CA LEU A 62 12.86 -18.35 -26.83
C LEU A 62 12.84 -19.88 -26.91
N ILE A 63 11.67 -20.54 -26.78
CA ILE A 63 11.55 -21.98 -27.05
C ILE A 63 11.96 -22.27 -28.50
N HIS A 64 11.51 -21.44 -29.43
CA HIS A 64 11.89 -21.56 -30.83
C HIS A 64 13.36 -21.18 -31.09
N GLU A 65 13.93 -20.23 -30.33
CA GLU A 65 15.37 -19.93 -30.37
C GLU A 65 16.22 -21.12 -29.91
N VAL A 66 15.79 -21.86 -28.87
CA VAL A 66 16.47 -23.10 -28.44
C VAL A 66 16.47 -24.14 -29.56
N ARG A 67 15.33 -24.36 -30.23
CA ARG A 67 15.26 -25.29 -31.38
C ARG A 67 16.16 -24.83 -32.54
N ALA A 68 16.25 -23.52 -32.77
CA ALA A 68 17.17 -22.95 -33.76
C ALA A 68 18.63 -23.18 -33.36
N ALA A 69 18.99 -23.06 -32.08
CA ALA A 69 20.33 -23.38 -31.59
C ALA A 69 20.65 -24.89 -31.74
N GLU A 70 19.70 -25.77 -31.45
CA GLU A 70 19.82 -27.23 -31.61
C GLU A 70 19.96 -27.66 -33.08
N SER A 71 19.64 -26.79 -34.04
CA SER A 71 19.92 -27.04 -35.47
C SER A 71 21.41 -27.20 -35.76
N GLY A 72 22.30 -26.67 -34.90
CA GLY A 72 23.74 -26.85 -35.03
C GLY A 72 24.20 -28.31 -34.87
N TYR A 73 23.36 -29.21 -34.33
CA TYR A 73 23.61 -30.65 -34.29
C TYR A 73 23.16 -31.38 -35.54
N LYS A 74 22.47 -30.70 -36.46
CA LYS A 74 21.83 -31.29 -37.63
C LYS A 74 22.56 -30.89 -38.91
N PRO A 75 22.45 -31.69 -39.99
CA PRO A 75 23.08 -31.35 -41.24
C PRO A 75 22.32 -30.21 -41.89
N ASN A 76 23.06 -29.26 -42.47
CA ASN A 76 22.51 -28.25 -43.35
C ASN A 76 22.54 -28.80 -44.78
N VAL A 77 21.38 -28.83 -45.44
CA VAL A 77 21.26 -29.21 -46.84
C VAL A 77 20.86 -27.99 -47.64
N GLY A 78 21.65 -27.65 -48.65
CA GLY A 78 21.47 -26.46 -49.45
C GLY A 78 21.68 -26.75 -50.93
N THR A 79 21.27 -25.79 -51.74
CA THR A 79 21.52 -25.78 -53.19
C THR A 79 22.04 -24.42 -53.59
N GLU A 80 22.88 -24.39 -54.61
CA GLU A 80 23.52 -23.20 -55.13
C GLU A 80 23.36 -23.19 -56.64
N PHE A 81 22.81 -22.12 -57.19
CA PHE A 81 22.67 -21.95 -58.64
C PHE A 81 23.38 -20.67 -59.03
N SER A 82 24.20 -20.71 -60.07
CA SER A 82 24.81 -19.52 -60.65
C SER A 82 24.66 -19.53 -62.16
N VAL A 83 24.50 -18.35 -62.74
CA VAL A 83 24.55 -18.15 -64.20
C VAL A 83 25.12 -16.77 -64.47
N GLY A 84 26.07 -16.68 -65.39
CA GLY A 84 26.72 -15.41 -65.72
C GLY A 84 27.72 -15.56 -66.86
N GLN A 85 28.13 -14.42 -67.43
CA GLN A 85 29.24 -14.44 -68.39
C GLN A 85 30.54 -14.60 -67.62
N GLN A 86 31.34 -15.58 -68.04
CA GLN A 86 32.66 -15.85 -67.50
C GLN A 86 33.69 -15.69 -68.61
N TYR A 87 34.54 -14.67 -68.45
CA TYR A 87 35.72 -14.50 -69.28
C TYR A 87 36.89 -15.29 -68.66
N THR A 88 37.43 -16.25 -69.40
CA THR A 88 38.55 -17.08 -68.95
C THR A 88 39.74 -16.92 -69.89
N ASN A 89 40.92 -16.70 -69.32
CA ASN A 89 42.20 -16.66 -70.02
C ASN A 89 43.20 -17.48 -69.18
N GLY A 90 43.59 -18.67 -69.66
CA GLY A 90 44.43 -19.59 -68.88
C GLY A 90 44.75 -20.92 -69.54
N ALA A 91 45.72 -21.63 -68.97
CA ALA A 91 46.36 -22.83 -69.55
C ALA A 91 45.53 -24.13 -69.51
N SER A 92 44.25 -24.10 -69.11
CA SER A 92 43.44 -25.31 -68.92
C SER A 92 42.93 -25.95 -70.22
N SER A 93 42.89 -25.24 -71.35
CA SER A 93 42.81 -25.84 -72.68
C SER A 93 43.09 -24.79 -73.78
N ASP A 94 44.16 -24.98 -74.54
CA ASP A 94 44.44 -24.34 -75.84
C ASP A 94 44.82 -22.84 -75.93
N GLU A 95 45.11 -22.14 -74.82
CA GLU A 95 45.51 -20.70 -74.83
C GLU A 95 44.50 -19.75 -75.51
N GLU A 96 43.26 -20.20 -75.74
CA GLU A 96 42.22 -19.40 -76.37
C GLU A 96 41.45 -18.54 -75.36
N GLU A 97 41.21 -17.28 -75.72
CA GLU A 97 40.27 -16.43 -75.00
C GLU A 97 38.84 -16.90 -75.28
N ARG A 98 38.11 -17.25 -74.23
CA ARG A 98 36.71 -17.70 -74.34
C ARG A 98 35.80 -16.82 -73.49
N ASP A 99 34.74 -16.35 -74.13
CA ASP A 99 33.59 -15.71 -73.49
C ASP A 99 32.46 -16.73 -73.48
N LEU A 100 32.17 -17.27 -72.30
CA LEU A 100 31.20 -18.33 -72.12
C LEU A 100 30.12 -17.88 -71.13
N THR A 101 28.87 -18.18 -71.47
CA THR A 101 27.80 -18.12 -70.48
C THR A 101 27.90 -19.36 -69.60
N ALA A 102 28.56 -19.18 -68.45
CA ALA A 102 28.74 -20.20 -67.44
C ALA A 102 27.46 -20.36 -66.62
N SER A 103 27.08 -21.60 -66.33
CA SER A 103 26.01 -21.91 -65.39
C SER A 103 26.40 -23.08 -64.49
N SER A 104 26.14 -22.97 -63.19
CA SER A 104 26.33 -24.05 -62.22
C SER A 104 25.04 -24.32 -61.44
N ALA A 105 24.86 -25.58 -61.07
CA ALA A 105 23.82 -26.06 -60.19
C ALA A 105 24.43 -27.08 -59.21
N GLY A 106 24.58 -26.68 -57.95
CA GLY A 106 25.13 -27.50 -56.87
C GLY A 106 24.06 -27.88 -55.85
N ILE A 107 24.16 -29.07 -55.30
CA ILE A 107 23.51 -29.48 -54.05
C ILE A 107 24.58 -29.92 -53.06
N TYR A 108 24.46 -29.47 -51.82
CA TYR A 108 25.41 -29.84 -50.76
C TYR A 108 24.68 -30.22 -49.47
N ALA A 109 25.29 -31.12 -48.71
CA ALA A 109 24.91 -31.45 -47.35
C ALA A 109 26.16 -31.30 -46.46
N ARG A 110 26.12 -30.39 -45.50
CA ARG A 110 27.22 -30.09 -44.58
C ARG A 110 26.80 -30.35 -43.14
N GLN A 111 27.61 -31.09 -42.39
CA GLN A 111 27.44 -31.35 -40.97
C GLN A 111 28.70 -30.91 -40.22
N ASN A 112 28.55 -30.06 -39.21
CA ASN A 112 29.62 -29.86 -38.24
C ASN A 112 29.72 -31.10 -37.34
N LEU A 113 30.87 -31.75 -37.32
CA LEU A 113 31.15 -32.90 -36.47
C LEU A 113 31.78 -32.47 -35.14
N PHE A 114 32.56 -31.39 -35.17
CA PHE A 114 33.17 -30.82 -33.98
C PHE A 114 33.48 -29.33 -34.18
N ASN A 115 33.25 -28.51 -33.16
CA ASN A 115 33.60 -27.08 -33.16
C ASN A 115 34.07 -26.60 -31.77
N GLY A 116 34.81 -27.44 -31.03
CA GLY A 116 35.26 -27.09 -29.68
C GLY A 116 34.14 -27.05 -28.65
N PHE A 117 33.09 -27.86 -28.81
CA PHE A 117 31.86 -27.81 -28.00
C PHE A 117 31.13 -26.46 -28.11
N GLY A 118 31.35 -25.71 -29.20
CA GLY A 118 30.70 -24.43 -29.45
C GLY A 118 29.18 -24.56 -29.58
N THR A 119 28.70 -25.61 -30.24
CA THR A 119 27.26 -25.89 -30.37
C THR A 119 26.64 -26.23 -29.02
N ASP A 120 27.29 -27.08 -28.22
CA ASP A 120 26.80 -27.45 -26.87
C ASP A 120 26.67 -26.23 -25.96
N ASN A 121 27.70 -25.38 -25.95
CA ASN A 121 27.67 -24.16 -25.15
C ASN A 121 26.66 -23.13 -25.68
N TYR A 122 26.43 -23.06 -26.99
CA TYR A 122 25.39 -22.20 -27.56
C TYR A 122 23.99 -22.67 -27.15
N VAL A 123 23.72 -23.97 -27.21
CA VAL A 123 22.43 -24.53 -26.77
C VAL A 123 22.22 -24.32 -25.27
N ASN A 124 23.25 -24.49 -24.45
CA ASN A 124 23.16 -24.24 -23.01
C ASN A 124 23.01 -22.74 -22.68
N GLU A 125 23.65 -21.85 -23.45
CA GLU A 125 23.44 -20.39 -23.37
C GLU A 125 21.97 -20.05 -23.62
N THR A 126 21.40 -20.57 -24.71
CA THR A 126 19.99 -20.29 -25.06
C THR A 126 19.01 -20.93 -24.07
N LYS A 127 19.31 -22.12 -23.53
CA LYS A 127 18.50 -22.75 -22.47
C LYS A 127 18.53 -21.95 -21.16
N ALA A 128 19.69 -21.39 -20.78
CA ALA A 128 19.78 -20.49 -19.64
C ALA A 128 18.97 -19.20 -19.88
N ARG A 129 18.98 -18.65 -21.10
CA ARG A 129 18.15 -17.50 -21.47
C ARG A 129 16.65 -17.83 -21.42
N LEU A 130 16.24 -19.01 -21.89
CA LEU A 130 14.86 -19.49 -21.79
C LEU A 130 14.41 -19.56 -20.31
N MET A 131 15.28 -20.07 -19.43
CA MET A 131 14.99 -20.12 -17.99
C MET A 131 14.91 -18.72 -17.35
N ALA A 132 15.79 -17.79 -17.75
CA ALA A 132 15.68 -16.40 -17.32
C ALA A 132 14.32 -15.82 -17.71
N ALA A 133 13.88 -16.03 -18.95
CA ALA A 133 12.56 -15.58 -19.42
C ALA A 133 11.40 -16.28 -18.70
N ALA A 134 11.51 -17.57 -18.36
CA ALA A 134 10.49 -18.29 -17.59
C ALA A 134 10.24 -17.61 -16.22
N TYR A 135 11.30 -17.27 -15.50
CA TYR A 135 11.18 -16.54 -14.22
C TYR A 135 10.82 -15.07 -14.42
N ASP A 136 11.13 -14.46 -15.56
CA ASP A 136 10.74 -13.10 -15.91
C ASP A 136 9.22 -13.00 -16.09
N VAL A 137 8.58 -13.99 -16.72
CA VAL A 137 7.11 -14.09 -16.76
C VAL A 137 6.51 -14.09 -15.35
N LEU A 138 7.11 -14.86 -14.43
CA LEU A 138 6.67 -14.92 -13.04
C LEU A 138 6.87 -13.58 -12.30
N ASP A 139 7.97 -12.88 -12.56
CA ASP A 139 8.24 -11.56 -11.99
C ASP A 139 7.25 -10.51 -12.49
N VAL A 140 7.02 -10.45 -13.80
CA VAL A 140 6.02 -9.58 -14.43
C VAL A 140 4.63 -9.88 -13.87
N ALA A 141 4.26 -11.15 -13.73
CA ALA A 141 2.99 -11.53 -13.12
C ALA A 141 2.88 -11.06 -11.66
N ASN A 142 3.93 -11.22 -10.84
CA ASN A 142 3.95 -10.75 -9.46
C ASN A 142 3.76 -9.22 -9.37
N ASN A 143 4.39 -8.46 -10.27
CA ASN A 143 4.21 -7.00 -10.39
C ASN A 143 2.78 -6.63 -10.79
N VAL A 144 2.22 -7.28 -11.81
CA VAL A 144 0.82 -7.08 -12.22
C VAL A 144 -0.15 -7.43 -11.08
N PHE A 145 0.15 -8.44 -10.28
CA PHE A 145 -0.72 -8.84 -9.16
C PHE A 145 -0.78 -7.78 -8.07
N ILE A 146 0.37 -7.21 -7.66
CA ILE A 146 0.34 -6.14 -6.66
C ILE A 146 -0.33 -4.87 -7.20
N GLU A 147 -0.09 -4.51 -8.46
CA GLU A 147 -0.75 -3.36 -9.08
C GLU A 147 -2.28 -3.54 -9.16
N THR A 148 -2.71 -4.76 -9.49
CA THR A 148 -4.12 -5.15 -9.57
C THR A 148 -4.75 -5.17 -8.18
N ALA A 149 -4.07 -5.73 -7.18
CA ALA A 149 -4.54 -5.77 -5.80
C ALA A 149 -4.68 -4.35 -5.21
N GLU A 150 -3.68 -3.47 -5.43
CA GLU A 150 -3.77 -2.07 -4.99
C GLU A 150 -4.90 -1.31 -5.68
N ALA A 151 -5.13 -1.54 -6.99
CA ALA A 151 -6.24 -0.93 -7.71
C ALA A 151 -7.60 -1.45 -7.21
N TYR A 152 -7.71 -2.75 -6.95
CA TYR A 152 -8.91 -3.41 -6.40
C TYR A 152 -9.25 -2.86 -5.01
N ILE A 153 -8.26 -2.84 -4.11
CA ILE A 153 -8.41 -2.30 -2.76
C ILE A 153 -8.71 -0.79 -2.81
N GLY A 154 -8.14 -0.07 -3.78
CA GLY A 154 -8.45 1.33 -4.03
C GLY A 154 -9.94 1.56 -4.32
N VAL A 155 -10.57 0.71 -5.14
CA VAL A 155 -12.02 0.79 -5.41
C VAL A 155 -12.84 0.55 -4.14
N LEU A 156 -12.49 -0.46 -3.32
CA LEU A 156 -13.16 -0.74 -2.06
C LEU A 156 -13.08 0.46 -1.08
N LYS A 157 -11.88 1.04 -0.95
CA LYS A 157 -11.63 2.21 -0.11
C LYS A 157 -12.46 3.42 -0.55
N GLU A 158 -12.39 3.80 -1.83
CA GLU A 158 -13.14 4.98 -2.32
C GLU A 158 -14.65 4.76 -2.29
N ARG A 159 -15.12 3.50 -2.42
CA ARG A 159 -16.53 3.15 -2.24
C ARG A 159 -16.99 3.38 -0.81
N GLU A 160 -16.24 2.90 0.19
CA GLU A 160 -16.56 3.08 1.61
C GLU A 160 -16.47 4.56 2.03
N LEU A 161 -15.49 5.31 1.51
CA LEU A 161 -15.39 6.76 1.72
C LEU A 161 -16.53 7.55 1.09
N LEU A 162 -17.03 7.13 -0.08
CA LEU A 162 -18.21 7.73 -0.70
C LEU A 162 -19.46 7.48 0.15
N THR A 163 -19.70 6.24 0.60
CA THR A 163 -20.81 5.92 1.50
C THR A 163 -20.77 6.78 2.76
N LEU A 164 -19.60 6.90 3.38
CA LEU A 164 -19.40 7.74 4.56
C LEU A 164 -19.64 9.25 4.29
N ALA A 165 -19.32 9.73 3.09
CA ALA A 165 -19.62 11.11 2.68
C ALA A 165 -21.12 11.34 2.43
N GLU A 166 -21.82 10.37 1.85
CA GLU A 166 -23.27 10.40 1.60
C GLU A 166 -24.05 10.39 2.93
N GLU A 167 -23.67 9.52 3.87
CA GLU A 167 -24.22 9.48 5.23
C GLU A 167 -24.05 10.83 5.96
N ASN A 168 -22.91 11.50 5.77
CA ASN A 168 -22.67 12.81 6.35
C ASN A 168 -23.60 13.87 5.74
N VAL A 169 -23.84 13.85 4.41
CA VAL A 169 -24.82 14.76 3.79
C VAL A 169 -26.22 14.55 4.37
N GLU A 170 -26.64 13.29 4.54
CA GLU A 170 -27.93 12.97 5.15
C GLU A 170 -28.00 13.50 6.58
N THR A 171 -26.98 13.23 7.40
CA THR A 171 -26.90 13.67 8.79
C THR A 171 -26.96 15.19 8.91
N GLN A 172 -26.12 15.92 8.15
CA GLN A 172 -26.14 17.39 8.16
C GLN A 172 -27.46 17.96 7.64
N GLY A 173 -28.09 17.28 6.67
CA GLY A 173 -29.41 17.65 6.15
C GLY A 173 -30.52 17.52 7.18
N GLN A 174 -30.50 16.45 7.98
CA GLN A 174 -31.44 16.26 9.09
C GLN A 174 -31.24 17.32 10.18
N ILE A 175 -29.99 17.63 10.53
CA ILE A 175 -29.67 18.69 11.50
C ILE A 175 -30.16 20.05 11.01
N LEU A 176 -29.90 20.39 9.74
CA LEU A 176 -30.38 21.64 9.14
C LEU A 176 -31.91 21.76 9.20
N LYS A 177 -32.62 20.68 8.88
CA LYS A 177 -34.10 20.65 8.94
C LYS A 177 -34.60 21.00 10.34
N GLN A 178 -34.05 20.37 11.39
CA GLN A 178 -34.42 20.65 12.78
C GLN A 178 -34.12 22.11 13.17
N ILE A 179 -33.01 22.67 12.69
CA ILE A 179 -32.64 24.06 12.98
C ILE A 179 -33.57 25.05 12.28
N ILE A 180 -33.98 24.77 11.04
CA ILE A 180 -34.96 25.59 10.30
C ILE A 180 -36.28 25.61 11.07
N GLU A 181 -36.83 24.44 11.41
CA GLU A 181 -38.08 24.33 12.17
C GLU A 181 -38.02 25.09 13.50
N LYS A 182 -36.91 24.96 14.24
CA LYS A 182 -36.70 25.68 15.51
C LYS A 182 -36.55 27.18 15.32
N THR A 183 -35.95 27.63 14.23
CA THR A 183 -35.75 29.05 13.90
C THR A 183 -37.05 29.69 13.44
N GLU A 184 -37.84 29.01 12.61
CA GLU A 184 -39.16 29.46 12.16
C GLU A 184 -40.17 29.54 13.31
N ALA A 185 -40.06 28.63 14.29
CA ALA A 185 -40.83 28.70 15.54
C ALA A 185 -40.41 29.87 16.46
N GLY A 186 -39.39 30.66 16.09
CA GLY A 186 -38.91 31.83 16.85
C GLY A 186 -37.93 31.51 17.99
N PHE A 187 -37.54 30.24 18.16
CA PHE A 187 -36.64 29.77 19.21
C PHE A 187 -35.19 29.56 18.76
N GLY A 188 -34.90 29.74 17.46
CA GLY A 188 -33.58 29.55 16.85
C GLY A 188 -32.88 30.86 16.45
N ARG A 189 -31.56 30.80 16.25
CA ARG A 189 -30.74 31.92 15.79
C ARG A 189 -30.50 31.81 14.28
N LYS A 190 -30.65 32.90 13.54
CA LYS A 190 -30.33 32.93 12.10
C LYS A 190 -28.87 32.55 11.79
N SER A 191 -27.94 32.86 12.69
CA SER A 191 -26.53 32.45 12.57
C SER A 191 -26.35 30.93 12.58
N ASP A 192 -27.15 30.23 13.38
CA ASP A 192 -27.07 28.78 13.57
C ASP A 192 -27.61 28.06 12.33
N MET A 193 -28.70 28.59 11.75
CA MET A 193 -29.23 28.15 10.46
C MET A 193 -28.20 28.30 9.33
N LEU A 194 -27.58 29.49 9.19
CA LEU A 194 -26.58 29.74 8.15
C LEU A 194 -25.33 28.87 8.31
N ASN A 195 -24.88 28.62 9.54
CA ASN A 195 -23.77 27.72 9.81
C ASN A 195 -24.10 26.27 9.38
N SER A 196 -25.29 25.78 9.73
CA SER A 196 -25.73 24.45 9.31
C SER A 196 -25.92 24.35 7.80
N GLU A 197 -26.43 25.39 7.14
CA GLU A 197 -26.58 25.43 5.68
C GLU A 197 -25.23 25.38 4.98
N SER A 198 -24.25 26.13 5.49
CA SER A 198 -22.85 26.07 5.03
C SER A 198 -22.26 24.66 5.12
N ARG A 199 -22.54 23.93 6.21
CA ARG A 199 -22.05 22.55 6.40
C ARG A 199 -22.69 21.55 5.45
N VAL A 200 -23.98 21.68 5.18
CA VAL A 200 -24.64 20.85 4.14
C VAL A 200 -24.03 21.12 2.76
N ALA A 201 -23.74 22.38 2.43
CA ALA A 201 -23.08 22.73 1.18
C ALA A 201 -21.67 22.11 1.07
N LEU A 202 -20.88 22.18 2.15
CA LEU A 202 -19.56 21.52 2.22
C LEU A 202 -19.65 20.00 2.10
N ALA A 203 -20.58 19.37 2.82
CA ALA A 203 -20.77 17.91 2.76
C ALA A 203 -21.14 17.45 1.33
N ARG A 204 -22.01 18.19 0.63
CA ARG A 204 -22.35 17.92 -0.78
C ARG A 204 -21.14 18.06 -1.71
N ALA A 205 -20.30 19.07 -1.50
CA ALA A 205 -19.06 19.22 -2.25
C ALA A 205 -18.11 18.02 -2.04
N ASN A 206 -18.01 17.53 -0.80
CA ASN A 206 -17.21 16.35 -0.48
C ASN A 206 -17.74 15.08 -1.16
N VAL A 207 -19.07 14.87 -1.24
CA VAL A 207 -19.65 13.75 -2.01
C VAL A 207 -19.23 13.80 -3.47
N ILE A 208 -19.30 14.97 -4.11
CA ILE A 208 -18.86 15.13 -5.51
C ILE A 208 -17.37 14.78 -5.65
N SER A 209 -16.53 15.20 -4.69
CA SER A 209 -15.11 14.84 -4.68
C SER A 209 -14.90 13.33 -4.53
N GLN A 210 -15.63 12.65 -3.63
CA GLN A 210 -15.49 11.20 -3.46
C GLN A 210 -16.05 10.40 -4.64
N GLN A 211 -17.11 10.89 -5.29
CA GLN A 211 -17.59 10.31 -6.55
C GLN A 211 -16.53 10.41 -7.65
N GLN A 212 -15.80 11.53 -7.73
CA GLN A 212 -14.68 11.67 -8.65
C GLN A 212 -13.55 10.67 -8.30
N ASN A 213 -13.17 10.57 -7.03
CA ASN A 213 -12.12 9.65 -6.58
C ASN A 213 -12.47 8.20 -6.88
N LEU A 214 -13.71 7.77 -6.60
CA LEU A 214 -14.19 6.44 -6.93
C LEU A 214 -14.13 6.19 -8.45
N LYS A 215 -14.56 7.14 -9.28
CA LYS A 215 -14.44 7.02 -10.74
C LYS A 215 -12.99 6.85 -11.18
N GLN A 216 -12.05 7.58 -10.59
CA GLN A 216 -10.62 7.43 -10.89
C GLN A 216 -10.07 6.06 -10.47
N ALA A 217 -10.42 5.58 -9.27
CA ALA A 217 -10.02 4.27 -8.78
C ALA A 217 -10.56 3.14 -9.70
N VAL A 218 -11.81 3.27 -10.13
CA VAL A 218 -12.46 2.33 -11.05
C VAL A 218 -11.77 2.30 -12.42
N VAL A 219 -11.42 3.47 -12.98
CA VAL A 219 -10.66 3.54 -14.24
C VAL A 219 -9.27 2.91 -14.08
N LYS A 220 -8.57 3.14 -12.97
CA LYS A 220 -7.28 2.49 -12.68
C LYS A 220 -7.44 0.97 -12.62
N PHE A 221 -8.50 0.48 -12.00
CA PHE A 221 -8.80 -0.95 -11.94
C PHE A 221 -9.14 -1.55 -13.31
N HIS A 222 -9.97 -0.89 -14.12
CA HIS A 222 -10.33 -1.35 -15.47
C HIS A 222 -9.11 -1.43 -16.39
N LYS A 223 -8.13 -0.51 -16.22
CA LYS A 223 -6.84 -0.61 -16.93
C LYS A 223 -6.13 -1.93 -16.62
N GLN A 224 -6.14 -2.38 -15.37
CA GLN A 224 -5.42 -3.60 -14.96
C GLN A 224 -6.17 -4.87 -15.36
N LEU A 225 -7.50 -4.88 -15.24
CA LEU A 225 -8.32 -6.06 -15.58
C LEU A 225 -8.57 -6.22 -17.09
N GLY A 226 -8.59 -5.11 -17.84
CA GLY A 226 -8.87 -5.09 -19.28
C GLY A 226 -10.36 -5.13 -19.63
N ARG A 227 -11.27 -5.08 -18.64
CA ARG A 227 -12.72 -4.97 -18.85
C ARG A 227 -13.40 -4.12 -17.79
N PHE A 228 -14.63 -3.71 -18.09
CA PHE A 228 -15.49 -3.03 -17.12
C PHE A 228 -15.97 -4.01 -16.04
N ALA A 229 -15.97 -3.54 -14.81
CA ALA A 229 -16.52 -4.20 -13.63
C ALA A 229 -17.23 -3.15 -12.77
N ALA A 230 -18.40 -3.52 -12.24
CA ALA A 230 -19.22 -2.64 -11.43
C ALA A 230 -18.72 -2.63 -9.96
N PRO A 231 -18.52 -1.45 -9.33
CA PRO A 231 -17.90 -1.35 -8.00
C PRO A 231 -18.67 -2.05 -6.87
N ASP A 232 -19.98 -2.25 -7.04
CA ASP A 232 -20.86 -2.94 -6.09
C ASP A 232 -20.58 -4.45 -6.01
N LYS A 233 -19.90 -5.03 -6.99
CA LYS A 233 -19.61 -6.47 -7.04
C LYS A 233 -18.34 -6.88 -6.28
N PHE A 234 -17.54 -5.92 -5.83
CA PHE A 234 -16.25 -6.19 -5.19
C PHE A 234 -16.45 -6.68 -3.75
N LEU A 235 -15.82 -7.79 -3.42
CA LEU A 235 -15.80 -8.40 -2.09
C LEU A 235 -14.56 -7.97 -1.30
N ASP A 236 -14.69 -7.84 0.02
CA ASP A 236 -13.52 -7.59 0.86
C ASP A 236 -12.60 -8.81 0.85
N PRO A 237 -11.29 -8.65 0.56
CA PRO A 237 -10.38 -9.78 0.51
C PRO A 237 -9.96 -10.20 1.93
N SER A 238 -9.89 -11.52 2.17
CA SER A 238 -9.40 -12.09 3.42
C SER A 238 -7.87 -12.19 3.44
N LYS A 239 -7.23 -11.94 4.58
CA LYS A 239 -5.82 -12.26 4.81
C LYS A 239 -5.69 -13.78 4.97
N THR A 240 -5.13 -14.48 3.97
CA THR A 240 -5.02 -15.95 3.94
C THR A 240 -3.69 -16.48 4.45
N TYR A 241 -2.62 -15.69 4.34
CA TYR A 241 -1.27 -16.08 4.69
C TYR A 241 -0.81 -15.34 5.95
N GLU A 242 -0.36 -16.08 6.96
CA GLU A 242 0.25 -15.47 8.14
C GLU A 242 1.78 -15.50 8.01
N PHE A 243 2.39 -14.32 8.03
CA PHE A 243 3.84 -14.20 8.09
C PHE A 243 4.29 -14.52 9.53
N ALA A 244 4.78 -15.74 9.72
CA ALA A 244 5.41 -16.16 10.97
C ALA A 244 6.82 -15.58 11.09
N GLY A 245 7.25 -15.29 12.31
CA GLY A 245 8.62 -14.89 12.61
C GLY A 245 8.85 -13.38 12.67
N ASN A 246 10.11 -13.00 12.60
CA ASN A 246 10.57 -11.60 12.58
C ASN A 246 10.90 -11.14 11.14
N VAL A 247 11.32 -9.89 10.97
CA VAL A 247 11.64 -9.32 9.65
C VAL A 247 12.72 -10.11 8.90
N ASP A 248 13.67 -10.72 9.61
CA ASP A 248 14.78 -11.46 9.00
C ASP A 248 14.30 -12.82 8.43
N ASP A 249 13.32 -13.47 9.09
CA ASP A 249 12.66 -14.67 8.55
C ASP A 249 11.92 -14.36 7.23
N VAL A 250 11.33 -13.16 7.14
CA VAL A 250 10.64 -12.68 5.93
C VAL A 250 11.64 -12.35 4.82
N VAL A 251 12.83 -11.85 5.14
CA VAL A 251 13.92 -11.63 4.17
C VAL A 251 14.41 -12.95 3.60
N GLU A 252 14.62 -13.97 4.46
CA GLU A 252 15.01 -15.30 3.99
C GLU A 252 13.95 -15.92 3.07
N LEU A 253 12.67 -15.78 3.43
CA LEU A 253 11.56 -16.22 2.58
C LEU A 253 11.60 -15.53 1.20
N ALA A 254 11.83 -14.21 1.18
CA ALA A 254 11.93 -13.45 -0.05
C ALA A 254 13.12 -13.90 -0.92
N PHE A 255 14.29 -14.14 -0.33
CA PHE A 255 15.49 -14.55 -1.08
C PHE A 255 15.31 -15.91 -1.78
N ASN A 256 14.49 -16.80 -1.20
CA ASN A 256 14.23 -18.12 -1.77
C ASN A 256 13.14 -18.08 -2.87
N ASN A 257 12.15 -17.21 -2.73
CA ASN A 257 10.94 -17.26 -3.54
C ASN A 257 10.82 -16.15 -4.60
N TYR A 258 11.49 -15.02 -4.43
CA TYR A 258 11.32 -13.84 -5.28
C TYR A 258 11.83 -14.10 -6.72
N PRO A 259 10.96 -14.03 -7.76
CA PRO A 259 11.31 -14.43 -9.12
C PRO A 259 12.50 -13.68 -9.74
N ALA A 260 12.63 -12.37 -9.52
CA ALA A 260 13.72 -11.58 -10.10
C ALA A 260 15.13 -12.09 -9.72
N LEU A 261 15.31 -12.68 -8.53
CA LEU A 261 16.60 -13.27 -8.15
C LEU A 261 16.95 -14.49 -9.01
N ASN A 262 15.95 -15.28 -9.40
CA ASN A 262 16.15 -16.38 -10.32
C ASN A 262 16.45 -15.88 -11.74
N VAL A 263 15.79 -14.81 -12.19
CA VAL A 263 16.13 -14.13 -13.46
C VAL A 263 17.61 -13.72 -13.47
N ALA A 264 18.06 -13.04 -12.41
CA ALA A 264 19.45 -12.62 -12.26
C ALA A 264 20.43 -13.82 -12.29
N LYS A 265 20.11 -14.90 -11.57
CA LYS A 265 20.89 -16.16 -11.58
C LYS A 265 21.06 -16.74 -12.99
N TYR A 266 19.99 -16.86 -13.77
CA TYR A 266 20.05 -17.40 -15.12
C TYR A 266 20.69 -16.45 -16.14
N ASN A 267 20.63 -15.13 -15.91
CA ASN A 267 21.37 -14.16 -16.70
C ASN A 267 22.89 -14.31 -16.53
N VAL A 268 23.38 -14.57 -15.31
CA VAL A 268 24.80 -14.89 -15.08
C VAL A 268 25.19 -16.19 -15.80
N LEU A 269 24.36 -17.23 -15.73
CA LEU A 269 24.59 -18.49 -16.43
C LEU A 269 24.68 -18.31 -17.95
N THR A 270 23.79 -17.50 -18.51
CA THR A 270 23.80 -17.13 -19.94
C THR A 270 25.16 -16.55 -20.33
N LYS A 271 25.70 -15.59 -19.56
CA LYS A 271 27.02 -14.99 -19.83
C LYS A 271 28.17 -15.97 -19.67
N LYS A 272 28.09 -16.93 -18.74
CA LYS A 272 29.11 -17.96 -18.58
C LYS A 272 29.13 -18.96 -19.74
N PHE A 273 27.98 -19.40 -20.23
CA PHE A 273 27.91 -20.23 -21.43
C PHE A 273 28.36 -19.47 -22.68
N ALA A 274 28.05 -18.17 -22.79
CA ALA A 274 28.60 -17.32 -23.84
C ALA A 274 30.13 -17.26 -23.82
N MET A 275 30.75 -17.16 -22.63
CA MET A 275 32.21 -17.23 -22.49
C MET A 275 32.77 -18.59 -22.91
N LYS A 276 32.14 -19.70 -22.51
CA LYS A 276 32.55 -21.06 -22.94
C LYS A 276 32.41 -21.23 -24.46
N ARG A 277 31.35 -20.69 -25.07
CA ARG A 277 31.19 -20.65 -26.53
C ARG A 277 32.32 -19.88 -27.22
N THR A 278 32.77 -18.75 -26.67
CA THR A 278 33.95 -18.04 -27.19
C THR A 278 35.24 -18.83 -26.98
N GLN A 279 35.36 -19.62 -25.92
CA GLN A 279 36.50 -20.51 -25.71
C GLN A 279 36.56 -21.67 -26.72
N ALA A 280 35.42 -22.05 -27.31
CA ALA A 280 35.37 -23.05 -28.38
C ALA A 280 36.23 -22.66 -29.60
N LEU A 281 36.42 -21.35 -29.84
CA LEU A 281 37.24 -20.82 -30.93
C LEU A 281 38.76 -21.11 -30.78
N TYR A 282 39.19 -21.62 -29.63
CA TYR A 282 40.56 -22.11 -29.42
C TYR A 282 40.77 -23.55 -29.91
N TYR A 283 39.70 -24.24 -30.31
CA TYR A 283 39.76 -25.59 -30.86
C TYR A 283 39.53 -25.58 -32.38
N PRO A 284 40.01 -26.60 -33.11
CA PRO A 284 39.70 -26.75 -34.52
C PRO A 284 38.23 -27.06 -34.75
N THR A 285 37.73 -26.71 -35.92
CA THR A 285 36.43 -27.18 -36.41
C THR A 285 36.63 -28.32 -37.40
N LEU A 286 35.77 -29.34 -37.33
CA LEU A 286 35.73 -30.47 -38.24
C LEU A 286 34.33 -30.52 -38.88
N ASP A 287 34.26 -30.33 -40.19
CA ASP A 287 33.03 -30.40 -40.96
C ASP A 287 33.07 -31.59 -41.93
N ALA A 288 31.98 -32.33 -42.04
CA ALA A 288 31.75 -33.29 -43.11
C ALA A 288 30.87 -32.66 -44.18
N GLU A 289 31.27 -32.76 -45.44
CA GLU A 289 30.55 -32.21 -46.58
C GLU A 289 30.39 -33.26 -47.68
N LEU A 290 29.16 -33.42 -48.14
CA LEU A 290 28.82 -34.13 -49.37
C LEU A 290 28.35 -33.07 -50.38
N ARG A 291 28.91 -33.05 -51.58
CA ARG A 291 28.55 -32.08 -52.61
C ARG A 291 28.43 -32.75 -53.97
N ALA A 292 27.41 -32.36 -54.72
CA ALA A 292 27.21 -32.76 -56.10
C ALA A 292 26.94 -31.50 -56.93
N ASP A 293 27.80 -31.25 -57.92
CA ASP A 293 27.70 -30.09 -58.81
C ASP A 293 27.49 -30.53 -60.26
N TYR A 294 26.66 -29.77 -60.96
CA TYR A 294 26.52 -29.77 -62.41
C TYR A 294 26.93 -28.39 -62.92
N ASP A 295 28.02 -28.36 -63.65
CA ASP A 295 28.58 -27.16 -64.23
C ASP A 295 28.47 -27.24 -65.75
N ASN A 296 28.20 -26.11 -66.41
CA ASN A 296 28.14 -26.03 -67.86
C ASN A 296 28.87 -24.77 -68.33
N ASN A 297 29.80 -24.96 -69.26
CA ASN A 297 30.64 -23.90 -69.83
C ASN A 297 31.46 -23.12 -68.78
N THR A 298 31.90 -23.77 -67.70
CA THR A 298 32.67 -23.17 -66.59
C THR A 298 34.17 -23.40 -66.74
N GLY A 299 35.00 -22.46 -66.27
CA GLY A 299 36.46 -22.68 -66.19
C GLY A 299 37.18 -22.65 -67.54
N GLY A 300 36.51 -22.17 -68.59
CA GLY A 300 37.03 -22.12 -69.96
C GLY A 300 36.74 -23.38 -70.78
N ASP A 301 36.16 -24.42 -70.18
CA ASP A 301 35.80 -25.66 -70.85
C ASP A 301 34.35 -25.59 -71.35
N GLU A 302 34.14 -25.78 -72.65
CA GLU A 302 32.80 -25.87 -73.24
C GLU A 302 32.21 -27.27 -72.99
N GLY A 303 30.97 -27.34 -72.51
CA GLY A 303 30.27 -28.58 -72.18
C GLY A 303 29.88 -28.72 -70.72
N ASP A 304 29.26 -29.85 -70.39
CA ASP A 304 28.81 -30.16 -69.04
C ASP A 304 29.81 -30.99 -68.23
N THR A 305 30.01 -30.59 -66.98
CA THR A 305 30.82 -31.30 -65.99
C THR A 305 29.94 -31.68 -64.81
N LYS A 306 30.06 -32.93 -64.35
CA LYS A 306 29.39 -33.43 -63.15
C LYS A 306 30.45 -33.82 -62.14
N SER A 307 30.43 -33.19 -60.97
CA SER A 307 31.36 -33.50 -59.89
C SER A 307 30.62 -33.97 -58.65
N TYR A 308 31.20 -34.95 -57.96
CA TYR A 308 30.70 -35.48 -56.70
C TYR A 308 31.86 -35.54 -55.72
N SER A 309 31.69 -34.98 -54.54
CA SER A 309 32.74 -34.97 -53.52
C SER A 309 32.19 -35.32 -52.14
N ALA A 310 33.03 -35.99 -51.35
CA ALA A 310 32.81 -36.29 -49.95
C ALA A 310 34.10 -35.90 -49.20
N MET A 311 34.05 -34.78 -48.48
CA MET A 311 35.22 -34.15 -47.89
C MET A 311 35.07 -33.97 -46.38
N LEU A 312 36.18 -34.12 -45.66
CA LEU A 312 36.31 -33.70 -44.27
C LEU A 312 37.17 -32.45 -44.22
N TYR A 313 36.61 -31.34 -43.73
CA TYR A 313 37.32 -30.08 -43.58
C TYR A 313 37.73 -29.87 -42.13
N LEU A 314 39.03 -29.98 -41.86
CA LEU A 314 39.62 -29.55 -40.58
C LEU A 314 40.11 -28.10 -40.73
N LYS A 315 39.47 -27.15 -40.03
CA LYS A 315 39.88 -25.75 -40.04
C LYS A 315 40.40 -25.38 -38.66
N TYR A 316 41.60 -24.81 -38.62
CA TYR A 316 42.21 -24.32 -37.39
C TYR A 316 42.88 -22.98 -37.62
N ASN A 317 42.48 -21.97 -36.85
CA ASN A 317 43.07 -20.65 -36.92
C ASN A 317 44.19 -20.52 -35.87
N PHE A 318 45.46 -20.60 -36.30
CA PHE A 318 46.61 -20.48 -35.43
C PHE A 318 46.79 -19.06 -34.86
N TYR A 319 46.44 -18.02 -35.63
CA TYR A 319 46.63 -16.63 -35.23
C TYR A 319 45.55 -15.71 -35.83
N ASP A 320 44.84 -15.02 -34.95
CA ASP A 320 43.67 -14.19 -35.23
C ASP A 320 43.89 -12.72 -34.85
N GLY A 321 45.15 -12.27 -34.81
CA GLY A 321 45.48 -10.90 -34.40
C GLY A 321 45.18 -10.58 -32.93
N GLY A 322 45.02 -11.60 -32.07
CA GLY A 322 44.72 -11.44 -30.65
C GLY A 322 43.23 -11.29 -30.31
N GLN A 323 42.33 -11.44 -31.29
CA GLN A 323 40.88 -11.30 -31.12
C GLN A 323 40.31 -12.22 -30.02
N ARG A 324 40.63 -13.52 -30.02
CA ARG A 324 40.15 -14.48 -29.01
C ARG A 324 40.59 -14.14 -27.59
N SER A 325 41.77 -13.55 -27.42
CA SER A 325 42.26 -13.11 -26.10
C SER A 325 41.47 -11.92 -25.59
N ALA A 326 41.22 -10.93 -26.47
CA ALA A 326 40.40 -9.77 -26.16
C ALA A 326 38.95 -10.15 -25.84
N GLU A 327 38.31 -11.00 -26.64
CA GLU A 327 36.94 -11.46 -26.40
C GLU A 327 36.81 -12.29 -25.11
N LYS A 328 37.80 -13.15 -24.79
CA LYS A 328 37.82 -13.86 -23.51
C LYS A 328 37.83 -12.90 -22.31
N LYS A 329 38.66 -11.85 -22.36
CA LYS A 329 38.73 -10.83 -21.31
C LYS A 329 37.43 -10.02 -21.22
N LYS A 330 36.85 -9.62 -22.36
CA LYS A 330 35.57 -8.92 -22.44
C LYS A 330 34.44 -9.75 -21.81
N ASN A 331 34.27 -11.01 -22.20
CA ASN A 331 33.24 -11.90 -21.65
C ASN A 331 33.41 -12.14 -20.15
N TYR A 332 34.66 -12.24 -19.66
CA TYR A 332 34.91 -12.31 -18.22
C TYR A 332 34.42 -11.06 -17.48
N ARG A 333 34.62 -9.87 -18.06
CA ARG A 333 34.09 -8.62 -17.48
C ARG A 333 32.56 -8.56 -17.55
N GLU A 334 31.93 -9.08 -18.61
CA GLU A 334 30.47 -9.19 -18.67
C GLU A 334 29.89 -10.07 -17.57
N ILE A 335 30.54 -11.20 -17.25
CA ILE A 335 30.12 -12.08 -16.15
C ILE A 335 30.20 -11.34 -14.81
N LEU A 336 31.31 -10.64 -14.54
CA LEU A 336 31.46 -9.85 -13.31
C LEU A 336 30.39 -8.76 -13.21
N LYS A 337 30.06 -8.10 -14.33
CA LYS A 337 28.99 -7.10 -14.41
C LYS A 337 27.62 -7.69 -14.06
N GLU A 338 27.27 -8.88 -14.57
CA GLU A 338 26.00 -9.54 -14.21
C GLU A 338 25.99 -10.03 -12.75
N HIS A 339 27.13 -10.44 -12.19
CA HIS A 339 27.23 -10.70 -10.75
C HIS A 339 26.93 -9.43 -9.92
N GLN A 340 27.50 -8.27 -10.30
CA GLN A 340 27.19 -7.01 -9.61
C GLN A 340 25.70 -6.65 -9.69
N ARG A 341 25.06 -6.86 -10.85
CA ARG A 341 23.60 -6.68 -10.98
C ARG A 341 22.83 -7.57 -10.02
N THR A 342 23.22 -8.84 -9.91
CA THR A 342 22.57 -9.78 -8.96
C THR A 342 22.67 -9.29 -7.51
N TYR A 343 23.83 -8.74 -7.11
CA TYR A 343 23.99 -8.17 -5.77
C TYR A 343 23.15 -6.91 -5.56
N ILE A 344 23.03 -6.04 -6.58
CA ILE A 344 22.14 -4.87 -6.53
C ILE A 344 20.69 -5.33 -6.33
N GLU A 345 20.22 -6.32 -7.10
CA GLU A 345 18.86 -6.84 -6.94
C GLU A 345 18.62 -7.43 -5.54
N ARG A 346 19.60 -8.15 -4.99
CA ARG A 346 19.52 -8.69 -3.63
C ARG A 346 19.40 -7.59 -2.57
N ARG A 347 20.19 -6.52 -2.68
CA ARG A 347 20.14 -5.36 -1.78
C ARG A 347 18.80 -4.62 -1.89
N ASN A 348 18.34 -4.37 -3.12
CA ASN A 348 17.04 -3.74 -3.37
C ASN A 348 15.89 -4.57 -2.78
N LEU A 349 15.97 -5.90 -2.89
CA LEU A 349 14.98 -6.81 -2.31
C LEU A 349 15.00 -6.75 -0.78
N ASN A 350 16.19 -6.80 -0.16
CA ASN A 350 16.33 -6.67 1.29
C ASN A 350 15.72 -5.35 1.80
N GLU A 351 16.06 -4.22 1.15
CA GLU A 351 15.45 -2.92 1.43
C GLU A 351 13.92 -2.97 1.30
N SER A 352 13.41 -3.47 0.19
CA SER A 352 11.98 -3.53 -0.11
C SER A 352 11.20 -4.36 0.91
N VAL A 353 11.75 -5.52 1.32
CA VAL A 353 11.15 -6.38 2.36
C VAL A 353 11.09 -5.65 3.69
N ARG A 354 12.20 -5.05 4.12
CA ARG A 354 12.26 -4.35 5.42
C ARG A 354 11.34 -3.13 5.44
N LEU A 355 11.27 -2.35 4.35
CA LEU A 355 10.33 -1.24 4.23
C LEU A 355 8.87 -1.72 4.27
N ALA A 356 8.53 -2.76 3.50
CA ALA A 356 7.18 -3.32 3.49
C ALA A 356 6.77 -3.85 4.87
N TRP A 357 7.68 -4.54 5.57
CA TRP A 357 7.45 -5.05 6.92
C TRP A 357 7.23 -3.92 7.93
N ASN A 358 8.09 -2.90 7.92
CA ASN A 358 7.97 -1.74 8.81
C ASN A 358 6.65 -0.98 8.59
N ILE A 359 6.22 -0.82 7.34
CA ILE A 359 4.93 -0.19 6.99
C ILE A 359 3.78 -1.06 7.50
N LYS A 360 3.82 -2.38 7.28
CA LYS A 360 2.80 -3.31 7.77
C LYS A 360 2.67 -3.24 9.30
N GLU A 361 3.77 -3.35 10.04
CA GLU A 361 3.75 -3.30 11.49
C GLU A 361 3.20 -1.96 12.02
N SER A 362 3.57 -0.85 11.37
CA SER A 362 3.10 0.49 11.73
C SER A 362 1.61 0.68 11.46
N GLU A 363 1.12 0.25 10.29
CA GLU A 363 -0.31 0.36 9.93
C GLU A 363 -1.17 -0.61 10.75
N ASP A 364 -0.69 -1.79 11.12
CA ASP A 364 -1.43 -2.71 12.01
C ASP A 364 -1.63 -2.08 13.40
N LYS A 365 -0.61 -1.41 13.97
CA LYS A 365 -0.74 -0.68 15.24
C LYS A 365 -1.70 0.52 15.10
N LYS A 366 -1.56 1.29 14.03
CA LYS A 366 -2.40 2.47 13.75
C LYS A 366 -3.87 2.10 13.57
N TYR A 367 -4.14 0.98 12.92
CA TYR A 367 -5.49 0.43 12.74
C TYR A 367 -6.19 0.23 14.08
N GLU A 368 -5.55 -0.42 15.05
CA GLU A 368 -6.12 -0.67 16.38
C GLU A 368 -6.42 0.64 17.14
N TYR A 369 -5.51 1.62 17.10
CA TYR A 369 -5.74 2.91 17.74
C TYR A 369 -6.88 3.70 17.10
N LEU A 370 -6.96 3.74 15.76
CA LEU A 370 -8.02 4.45 15.05
C LEU A 370 -9.38 3.77 15.21
N LYS A 371 -9.41 2.44 15.27
CA LYS A 371 -10.63 1.67 15.59
C LYS A 371 -11.18 2.06 16.95
N ASN A 372 -10.32 2.12 17.96
CA ASN A 372 -10.71 2.55 19.31
C ASN A 372 -11.14 4.03 19.33
N HIS A 373 -10.44 4.90 18.59
CA HIS A 373 -10.77 6.32 18.50
C HIS A 373 -12.16 6.55 17.88
N VAL A 374 -12.52 5.83 16.81
CA VAL A 374 -13.88 5.87 16.24
C VAL A 374 -14.92 5.47 17.28
N GLY A 375 -14.68 4.38 18.02
CA GLY A 375 -15.60 3.90 19.07
C GLY A 375 -15.84 4.94 20.16
N LEU A 376 -14.80 5.64 20.61
CA LEU A 376 -14.90 6.70 21.63
C LEU A 376 -15.54 7.98 21.07
N SER A 377 -15.18 8.36 19.84
CA SER A 377 -15.71 9.56 19.18
C SER A 377 -17.22 9.42 18.90
N THR A 378 -17.66 8.22 18.50
CA THR A 378 -19.09 7.92 18.30
C THR A 378 -19.88 8.02 19.61
N LYS A 379 -19.38 7.43 20.70
CA LYS A 379 -20.01 7.56 22.03
C LYS A 379 -20.07 9.01 22.52
N THR A 380 -19.02 9.79 22.24
CA THR A 380 -18.97 11.22 22.60
C THR A 380 -20.03 12.00 21.84
N LEU A 381 -20.19 11.72 20.55
CA LEU A 381 -21.22 12.33 19.72
C LEU A 381 -22.63 12.00 20.21
N GLU A 382 -22.89 10.76 20.59
CA GLU A 382 -24.18 10.33 21.16
C GLU A 382 -24.52 11.11 22.43
N ALA A 383 -23.58 11.19 23.38
CA ALA A 383 -23.75 11.97 24.61
C ALA A 383 -24.01 13.47 24.32
N PHE A 384 -23.29 14.05 23.37
CA PHE A 384 -23.49 15.46 22.97
C PHE A 384 -24.84 15.68 22.28
N LYS A 385 -25.33 14.71 21.50
CA LYS A 385 -26.68 14.76 20.90
C LYS A 385 -27.75 14.80 21.98
N GLU A 386 -27.64 13.96 23.01
CA GLU A 386 -28.57 13.96 24.15
C GLU A 386 -28.53 15.29 24.93
N GLU A 387 -27.34 15.78 25.28
CA GLU A 387 -27.18 17.05 26.00
C GLU A 387 -27.70 18.25 25.20
N TYR A 388 -27.52 18.24 23.87
CA TYR A 388 -28.06 19.27 22.99
C TYR A 388 -29.60 19.26 22.96
N GLN A 389 -30.23 18.08 22.89
CA GLN A 389 -31.69 17.94 22.95
C GLN A 389 -32.26 18.46 24.27
N LEU A 390 -31.54 18.28 25.36
CA LEU A 390 -31.87 18.82 26.69
C LEU A 390 -31.55 20.32 26.84
N GLY A 391 -31.02 20.98 25.82
CA GLY A 391 -30.65 22.39 25.84
C GLY A 391 -29.43 22.73 26.70
N ARG A 392 -28.63 21.72 27.09
CA ARG A 392 -27.42 21.86 27.90
C ARG A 392 -26.17 22.17 27.07
N ARG A 393 -26.22 21.97 25.75
CA ARG A 393 -25.14 22.24 24.79
C ARG A 393 -25.56 23.18 23.69
N THR A 394 -24.57 23.82 23.07
CA THR A 394 -24.78 24.70 21.93
C THR A 394 -24.64 23.95 20.59
N LEU A 395 -25.29 24.47 19.54
CA LEU A 395 -25.20 23.86 18.22
C LEU A 395 -23.76 23.78 17.67
N PRO A 396 -22.92 24.83 17.79
CA PRO A 396 -21.54 24.75 17.32
C PRO A 396 -20.77 23.59 17.98
N GLU A 397 -20.93 23.37 19.29
CA GLU A 397 -20.29 22.23 19.98
C GLU A 397 -20.74 20.88 19.42
N LEU A 398 -22.04 20.70 19.15
CA LEU A 398 -22.53 19.47 18.53
C LEU A 398 -21.96 19.28 17.12
N LEU A 399 -21.95 20.33 16.31
CA LEU A 399 -21.44 20.30 14.94
C LEU A 399 -19.92 20.04 14.88
N ASP A 400 -19.17 20.52 15.87
CA ASP A 400 -17.73 20.30 15.96
C ASP A 400 -17.42 18.85 16.36
N VAL A 401 -18.17 18.26 17.31
CA VAL A 401 -18.03 16.84 17.66
C VAL A 401 -18.47 15.92 16.52
N GLU A 402 -19.51 16.28 15.76
CA GLU A 402 -19.93 15.54 14.56
C GLU A 402 -18.81 15.53 13.51
N ASN A 403 -18.16 16.68 13.28
CA ASN A 403 -16.99 16.76 12.39
C ASN A 403 -15.82 15.89 12.87
N GLU A 404 -15.52 15.90 14.17
CA GLU A 404 -14.45 15.08 14.75
C GLU A 404 -14.75 13.58 14.58
N ASN A 405 -15.98 13.15 14.80
CA ASN A 405 -16.41 11.78 14.56
C ASN A 405 -16.32 11.40 13.07
N GLN A 406 -16.67 12.31 12.18
CA GLN A 406 -16.55 12.10 10.74
C GLN A 406 -15.07 11.97 10.31
N ALA A 407 -14.21 12.84 10.83
CA ALA A 407 -12.76 12.78 10.59
C ALA A 407 -12.16 11.47 11.13
N ALA A 408 -12.57 11.04 12.34
CA ALA A 408 -12.17 9.77 12.93
C ALA A 408 -12.56 8.58 12.06
N LYS A 409 -13.82 8.52 11.59
CA LYS A 409 -14.30 7.46 10.69
C LYS A 409 -13.51 7.43 9.39
N THR A 410 -13.25 8.59 8.80
CA THR A 410 -12.48 8.73 7.55
C THR A 410 -11.06 8.18 7.74
N ALA A 411 -10.37 8.63 8.79
CA ALA A 411 -9.02 8.19 9.10
C ALA A 411 -8.95 6.67 9.35
N PHE A 412 -9.97 6.10 10.02
CA PHE A 412 -10.06 4.66 10.23
C PHE A 412 -10.24 3.88 8.92
N VAL A 413 -11.14 4.32 8.03
CA VAL A 413 -11.31 3.69 6.70
C VAL A 413 -10.01 3.75 5.90
N GLU A 414 -9.33 4.89 5.90
CA GLU A 414 -8.02 5.02 5.24
C GLU A 414 -6.98 4.04 5.81
N SER A 415 -6.88 3.92 7.14
CA SER A 415 -5.94 3.00 7.78
C SER A 415 -6.31 1.52 7.61
N LYS A 416 -7.62 1.18 7.61
CA LYS A 416 -8.13 -0.17 7.30
C LYS A 416 -7.59 -0.67 5.97
N TYR A 417 -7.73 0.12 4.91
CA TYR A 417 -7.26 -0.26 3.59
C TYR A 417 -5.75 -0.07 3.41
N ALA A 418 -5.11 0.84 4.15
CA ALA A 418 -3.65 0.95 4.18
C ALA A 418 -2.98 -0.29 4.81
N SER A 419 -3.50 -0.82 5.93
CA SER A 419 -3.04 -2.08 6.53
C SER A 419 -3.22 -3.25 5.55
N LEU A 420 -4.33 -3.28 4.82
CA LEU A 420 -4.58 -4.31 3.81
C LEU A 420 -3.59 -4.22 2.64
N ILE A 421 -3.34 -3.02 2.10
CA ILE A 421 -2.31 -2.81 1.05
C ILE A 421 -0.92 -3.19 1.58
N ALA A 422 -0.58 -2.80 2.81
CA ALA A 422 0.71 -3.14 3.41
C ALA A 422 0.90 -4.66 3.53
N TYR A 423 -0.16 -5.39 3.90
CA TYR A 423 -0.17 -6.85 3.90
C TYR A 423 0.14 -7.44 2.51
N TYR A 424 -0.55 -6.98 1.45
CA TYR A 424 -0.30 -7.45 0.08
C TYR A 424 1.08 -7.05 -0.44
N ARG A 425 1.63 -5.91 -0.01
CA ARG A 425 3.01 -5.51 -0.33
C ARG A 425 4.04 -6.47 0.25
N VAL A 426 3.84 -6.96 1.48
CA VAL A 426 4.71 -8.00 2.06
C VAL A 426 4.58 -9.31 1.26
N MET A 427 3.37 -9.70 0.84
CA MET A 427 3.19 -10.87 -0.04
C MET A 427 3.90 -10.71 -1.39
N PHE A 428 3.89 -9.49 -1.96
CA PHE A 428 4.55 -9.17 -3.22
C PHE A 428 6.08 -9.29 -3.12
N VAL A 429 6.71 -8.61 -2.15
CA VAL A 429 8.17 -8.62 -1.99
C VAL A 429 8.71 -9.98 -1.54
N THR A 430 7.88 -10.83 -0.94
CA THR A 430 8.27 -12.22 -0.61
C THR A 430 8.02 -13.20 -1.76
N GLY A 431 7.37 -12.77 -2.84
CA GLY A 431 6.91 -13.64 -3.93
C GLY A 431 5.69 -14.50 -3.58
N VAL A 432 5.27 -14.54 -2.31
CA VAL A 432 4.12 -15.36 -1.82
C VAL A 432 2.83 -15.00 -2.55
N LEU A 433 2.65 -13.74 -2.95
CA LEU A 433 1.46 -13.29 -3.69
C LEU A 433 1.22 -14.15 -4.94
N LEU A 434 2.29 -14.49 -5.66
CA LEU A 434 2.23 -15.31 -6.86
C LEU A 434 1.95 -16.79 -6.54
N TYR A 435 2.62 -17.35 -5.53
CA TYR A 435 2.51 -18.78 -5.18
C TYR A 435 1.14 -19.14 -4.56
N GLU A 436 0.59 -18.26 -3.73
CA GLU A 436 -0.63 -18.53 -2.98
C GLU A 436 -1.87 -18.60 -3.88
N HIS A 437 -1.93 -17.75 -4.91
CA HIS A 437 -3.06 -17.67 -5.84
C HIS A 437 -3.03 -18.77 -6.94
N ARG A 438 -2.13 -19.77 -6.79
CA ARG A 438 -1.99 -21.02 -7.59
C ARG A 438 -2.47 -20.90 -9.03
N THR A 439 -1.75 -20.08 -9.79
CA THR A 439 -2.02 -19.89 -11.22
C THR A 439 -1.39 -21.00 -12.04
N ASP A 440 -1.91 -21.20 -13.26
CA ASP A 440 -1.35 -22.14 -14.23
C ASP A 440 -0.03 -21.63 -14.87
N LEU A 441 0.47 -20.46 -14.44
CA LEU A 441 1.68 -19.83 -14.96
C LEU A 441 2.91 -20.73 -14.83
N PHE A 442 3.14 -21.33 -13.66
CA PHE A 442 4.28 -22.22 -13.44
C PHE A 442 4.29 -23.43 -14.39
N GLU A 443 3.10 -23.93 -14.74
CA GLU A 443 2.93 -25.01 -15.73
C GLU A 443 3.17 -24.51 -17.15
N LYS A 444 2.60 -23.35 -17.51
CA LYS A 444 2.79 -22.70 -18.81
C LYS A 444 4.25 -22.42 -19.13
N VAL A 445 5.04 -22.00 -18.15
CA VAL A 445 6.48 -21.73 -18.34
C VAL A 445 7.38 -22.95 -18.09
N GLY A 446 6.79 -24.14 -17.89
CA GLY A 446 7.53 -25.40 -17.79
C GLY A 446 8.42 -25.54 -16.55
N LEU A 447 8.06 -24.89 -15.44
CA LEU A 447 8.79 -24.95 -14.17
C LEU A 447 8.27 -26.04 -13.20
N THR A 448 7.08 -26.59 -13.45
CA THR A 448 6.51 -27.70 -12.66
C THR A 448 6.88 -29.09 -13.17
N ASP A 449 7.34 -29.19 -14.42
CA ASP A 449 7.56 -30.43 -15.13
C ASP A 449 9.06 -30.57 -15.45
N ASN A 450 9.68 -31.70 -15.05
CA ASN A 450 11.07 -32.06 -15.39
C ASN A 450 11.31 -32.25 -16.93
N LYS A 451 10.42 -31.72 -17.78
CA LYS A 451 10.46 -31.77 -19.24
C LYS A 451 11.65 -30.99 -19.82
N ILE A 452 12.11 -29.94 -19.13
CA ILE A 452 13.32 -29.23 -19.52
C ILE A 452 14.49 -29.81 -18.72
N LYS A 453 15.40 -30.52 -19.40
CA LYS A 453 16.70 -30.86 -18.81
C LYS A 453 17.46 -29.56 -18.57
N LEU A 454 17.42 -29.11 -17.32
CA LEU A 454 18.18 -27.98 -16.83
C LEU A 454 19.67 -28.24 -17.04
N PRO A 455 20.47 -27.20 -17.36
CA PRO A 455 21.92 -27.31 -17.29
C PRO A 455 22.31 -27.83 -15.90
N ASP A 456 23.27 -28.76 -15.84
CA ASP A 456 23.76 -29.24 -14.55
C ASP A 456 24.33 -28.06 -13.74
N LEU A 457 23.67 -27.77 -12.61
CA LEU A 457 24.02 -26.67 -11.71
C LEU A 457 25.07 -27.10 -10.68
N SER A 458 25.45 -28.38 -10.61
CA SER A 458 26.39 -28.92 -9.61
C SER A 458 27.84 -28.48 -9.83
N ASP A 459 28.22 -28.18 -11.07
CA ASP A 459 29.51 -27.57 -11.43
C ASP A 459 29.60 -26.07 -11.07
N TYR A 460 28.55 -25.51 -10.47
CA TYR A 460 28.38 -24.09 -10.33
C TYR A 460 28.32 -23.69 -8.86
N GLN A 461 29.22 -22.79 -8.44
CA GLN A 461 29.05 -22.09 -7.16
C GLN A 461 27.70 -21.38 -7.18
N VAL A 462 26.73 -22.00 -6.50
CA VAL A 462 25.53 -21.33 -5.99
C VAL A 462 25.99 -19.99 -5.43
N MET A 463 25.26 -18.92 -5.72
CA MET A 463 25.52 -17.59 -5.14
C MET A 463 25.96 -17.79 -3.69
N GLU A 464 27.21 -17.47 -3.38
CA GLU A 464 27.71 -17.66 -2.01
C GLU A 464 26.77 -16.88 -1.10
N ASN A 465 26.18 -17.56 -0.10
CA ASN A 465 25.23 -16.96 0.83
C ASN A 465 25.92 -15.97 1.81
N ASN A 466 27.21 -15.77 1.62
CA ASN A 466 28.07 -14.83 2.30
C ASN A 466 29.18 -14.46 1.29
N ARG A 467 29.05 -13.29 0.65
CA ARG A 467 29.91 -12.84 -0.44
C ARG A 467 31.29 -12.39 0.02
N ASP A 468 31.36 -11.69 1.14
CA ASP A 468 32.60 -11.15 1.70
C ASP A 468 33.28 -12.12 2.68
N ALA A 469 32.65 -13.28 2.91
CA ALA A 469 33.09 -14.33 3.80
C ALA A 469 33.31 -13.82 5.24
N ASP A 470 32.51 -12.84 5.66
CA ASP A 470 32.51 -12.30 7.01
C ASP A 470 31.77 -13.26 7.99
N THR A 471 31.47 -12.82 9.20
CA THR A 471 30.75 -13.66 10.18
C THR A 471 29.23 -13.74 9.97
N VAL A 472 28.65 -12.89 9.11
CA VAL A 472 27.20 -12.75 8.92
C VAL A 472 26.82 -13.29 7.54
N LYS A 473 25.60 -13.78 7.37
CA LYS A 473 25.12 -14.21 6.04
C LYS A 473 24.52 -13.01 5.34
N ASP A 474 24.59 -12.98 4.02
CA ASP A 474 24.00 -11.93 3.17
C ASP A 474 22.49 -11.69 3.41
N THR A 475 21.79 -12.66 4.01
CA THR A 475 20.38 -12.56 4.44
C THR A 475 20.20 -11.63 5.64
N MET A 476 21.18 -11.57 6.53
CA MET A 476 21.20 -10.74 7.75
C MET A 476 22.19 -9.57 7.65
N ASP A 477 23.08 -9.61 6.64
CA ASP A 477 24.14 -8.64 6.41
C ASP A 477 23.64 -7.43 5.60
N GLN A 478 23.73 -6.25 6.21
CA GLN A 478 23.41 -4.97 5.58
C GLN A 478 24.64 -4.33 4.91
N CYS A 479 25.82 -4.86 5.20
CA CYS A 479 27.13 -4.45 4.74
C CYS A 479 27.85 -5.60 4.01
N ASP A 480 27.17 -6.27 3.05
CA ASP A 480 27.64 -7.43 2.23
C ASP A 480 28.83 -7.16 1.28
N ASN A 481 29.65 -6.18 1.63
CA ASN A 481 30.94 -5.84 1.05
C ASN A 481 31.95 -5.41 2.14
N SER A 482 31.73 -5.84 3.39
CA SER A 482 32.65 -5.63 4.48
C SER A 482 33.96 -6.40 4.21
N VAL A 483 35.03 -6.04 4.89
CA VAL A 483 36.37 -6.62 4.64
C VAL A 483 36.93 -7.31 5.88
N LEU A 484 36.13 -7.40 6.95
CA LEU A 484 36.55 -7.83 8.27
C LEU A 484 35.96 -9.20 8.59
N THR A 485 36.75 -10.00 9.31
CA THR A 485 36.34 -11.31 9.85
C THR A 485 35.58 -11.18 11.18
N GLU A 486 35.53 -9.98 11.76
CA GLU A 486 34.70 -9.65 12.92
C GLU A 486 33.79 -8.49 12.54
N THR A 487 32.51 -8.80 12.37
CA THR A 487 31.45 -7.84 12.03
C THR A 487 30.38 -7.85 13.11
N GLY A 488 29.69 -6.72 13.29
CA GLY A 488 28.54 -6.62 14.18
C GLY A 488 27.37 -7.46 13.69
N VAL A 489 26.25 -7.43 14.41
CA VAL A 489 25.05 -8.29 14.15
C VAL A 489 24.49 -8.15 12.72
N TYR A 490 24.79 -7.05 12.01
CA TYR A 490 24.35 -6.77 10.65
C TYR A 490 25.48 -6.78 9.60
N GLY A 491 26.61 -7.45 9.88
CA GLY A 491 27.74 -7.62 8.96
C GLY A 491 28.57 -6.35 8.69
N CYS A 492 28.27 -5.26 9.40
CA CYS A 492 29.06 -4.04 9.34
C CYS A 492 30.25 -4.10 10.30
N ALA A 493 31.36 -3.45 9.94
CA ALA A 493 32.53 -3.32 10.81
C ALA A 493 32.16 -2.55 12.10
N ASP A 494 32.34 -3.18 13.27
CA ASP A 494 32.17 -2.53 14.58
C ASP A 494 33.37 -1.63 14.96
N ASN A 495 34.43 -1.63 14.15
CA ASN A 495 35.69 -0.94 14.48
C ASN A 495 35.72 0.52 13.99
N GLU A 496 36.01 1.44 14.90
CA GLU A 496 36.21 2.90 14.70
C GLU A 496 37.30 3.28 13.66
N ASN A 497 38.03 2.32 13.08
CA ASN A 497 39.21 2.55 12.25
C ASN A 497 39.10 2.16 10.77
N VAL A 498 37.89 1.98 10.24
CA VAL A 498 37.70 1.78 8.79
C VAL A 498 37.36 3.11 8.12
N SER A 499 38.31 3.62 7.31
CA SER A 499 38.18 4.79 6.43
C SER A 499 37.31 4.50 5.19
N ILE A 500 36.07 4.09 5.40
CA ILE A 500 34.97 4.28 4.44
C ILE A 500 33.81 4.74 5.28
N GLY A 501 33.32 5.94 4.97
CA GLY A 501 32.60 6.82 5.88
C GLY A 501 31.47 6.15 6.66
N TYR A 502 31.31 6.67 7.89
CA TYR A 502 30.36 6.34 8.95
C TYR A 502 30.84 5.26 9.92
N SER A 503 31.33 5.71 11.08
CA SER A 503 31.39 4.88 12.28
C SER A 503 29.95 4.55 12.69
N ALA A 504 29.65 3.25 12.86
CA ALA A 504 28.41 2.82 13.47
C ALA A 504 28.34 3.42 14.89
N PRO A 505 27.27 4.12 15.29
CA PRO A 505 27.15 4.56 16.67
C PRO A 505 27.00 3.32 17.55
N GLU A 506 27.85 3.20 18.59
CA GLU A 506 27.91 2.04 19.51
C GLU A 506 26.56 1.62 20.14
N ASN A 507 25.51 2.44 20.01
CA ASN A 507 24.17 2.16 20.53
C ASN A 507 23.02 2.78 19.69
N ALA A 508 23.21 3.03 18.39
CA ALA A 508 22.07 3.41 17.56
C ALA A 508 21.39 2.13 17.03
N PRO A 509 20.15 1.80 17.45
CA PRO A 509 19.41 0.79 16.72
C PRO A 509 19.31 1.22 15.25
N ALA A 510 19.56 0.31 14.30
CA ALA A 510 19.53 0.58 12.85
C ALA A 510 18.21 1.24 12.40
N TYR A 511 17.15 1.09 13.20
CA TYR A 511 15.85 1.71 13.03
C TYR A 511 15.53 2.58 14.25
N ILE A 512 14.93 3.75 14.01
CA ILE A 512 14.39 4.62 15.07
C ILE A 512 13.31 3.82 15.80
N LYS A 513 13.67 3.22 16.94
CA LYS A 513 12.67 2.64 17.85
C LYS A 513 11.85 3.81 18.39
N PRO A 514 10.51 3.82 18.23
CA PRO A 514 9.69 4.82 18.89
C PRO A 514 10.02 4.77 20.38
N LYS A 515 10.24 5.92 21.02
CA LYS A 515 10.25 5.95 22.49
C LYS A 515 8.93 5.33 22.93
N GLU A 516 8.98 4.20 23.63
CA GLU A 516 7.79 3.65 24.27
C GLU A 516 7.18 4.77 25.11
N SER A 517 5.95 5.16 24.77
CA SER A 517 5.22 6.14 25.56
C SER A 517 5.01 5.51 26.93
N ALA A 518 5.66 6.06 27.94
CA ALA A 518 5.50 5.67 29.35
C ALA A 518 4.07 5.90 29.90
N LEU A 519 3.13 6.38 29.08
CA LEU A 519 1.70 6.41 29.40
C LEU A 519 1.00 5.15 28.86
N THR A 520 1.27 4.01 29.49
CA THR A 520 0.25 2.96 29.60
C THR A 520 -0.77 3.44 30.64
N LEU A 521 -1.82 4.14 30.19
CA LEU A 521 -3.00 4.31 31.02
C LEU A 521 -3.70 2.95 31.07
N GLU A 522 -3.55 2.24 32.18
CA GLU A 522 -4.31 1.01 32.40
C GLU A 522 -5.82 1.34 32.32
N PRO A 523 -6.62 0.57 31.56
CA PRO A 523 -8.04 0.85 31.38
C PRO A 523 -8.83 0.91 32.70
N GLU A 524 -8.31 0.31 33.77
CA GLU A 524 -8.96 0.22 35.08
C GLU A 524 -8.84 1.51 35.92
N SER A 525 -8.03 2.50 35.52
CA SER A 525 -7.85 3.74 36.30
C SER A 525 -8.85 4.84 35.97
N LEU A 526 -9.68 4.68 34.95
CA LEU A 526 -10.75 5.61 34.63
C LEU A 526 -12.01 5.11 35.34
N GLY A 527 -12.21 5.59 36.57
CA GLY A 527 -13.48 5.39 37.28
C GLY A 527 -14.66 5.71 36.35
N GLU A 528 -15.76 4.98 36.52
CA GLU A 528 -16.97 5.12 35.71
C GLU A 528 -17.29 6.61 35.46
N PRO A 529 -17.69 6.97 34.22
CA PRO A 529 -18.06 8.34 33.92
C PRO A 529 -19.06 8.81 34.96
N VAL A 530 -18.66 9.80 35.77
CA VAL A 530 -19.55 10.41 36.75
C VAL A 530 -20.70 10.99 35.94
N SER A 531 -21.84 10.30 35.98
CA SER A 531 -23.10 10.81 35.50
C SER A 531 -23.35 12.13 36.21
N LEU A 532 -23.17 13.23 35.50
CA LEU A 532 -23.77 14.49 35.91
C LEU A 532 -25.27 14.26 35.72
N GLY A 533 -25.89 13.77 36.79
CA GLY A 533 -27.27 13.34 36.81
C GLY A 533 -28.22 14.34 36.15
N GLU A 534 -29.42 13.85 35.83
CA GLU A 534 -30.54 14.69 35.46
C GLU A 534 -30.58 15.97 36.32
N PRO A 535 -30.97 17.11 35.73
CA PRO A 535 -31.05 18.34 36.50
C PRO A 535 -32.06 18.08 37.61
N GLU A 536 -31.58 18.05 38.86
CA GLU A 536 -32.42 17.81 40.02
C GLU A 536 -33.67 18.68 39.90
N LYS A 537 -34.82 18.01 39.94
CA LYS A 537 -36.11 18.67 40.08
C LYS A 537 -36.01 19.62 41.27
N VAL A 538 -36.64 20.79 41.12
CA VAL A 538 -36.57 22.00 41.96
C VAL A 538 -37.07 21.80 43.42
N ASP A 539 -37.18 20.57 43.92
CA ASP A 539 -37.69 20.25 45.26
C ASP A 539 -36.61 19.85 46.29
N SER A 540 -35.34 19.67 45.89
CA SER A 540 -34.22 19.31 46.80
C SER A 540 -33.27 20.48 47.12
N MET A 541 -33.78 21.67 47.41
CA MET A 541 -32.93 22.81 47.84
C MET A 541 -32.28 22.63 49.24
N GLY A 542 -32.29 21.43 49.81
CA GLY A 542 -31.56 21.08 51.04
C GLY A 542 -32.07 21.74 52.32
N PHE A 543 -33.18 22.49 52.27
CA PHE A 543 -33.78 23.11 53.45
C PHE A 543 -34.77 22.16 54.13
N ASP A 544 -34.36 21.57 55.25
CA ASP A 544 -35.24 20.80 56.14
C ASP A 544 -35.92 21.77 57.11
N ALA A 545 -37.25 21.92 56.99
CA ALA A 545 -38.02 22.83 57.85
C ALA A 545 -38.13 22.35 59.32
N SER A 546 -37.66 21.14 59.64
CA SER A 546 -37.71 20.56 60.99
C SER A 546 -36.38 20.65 61.77
N ALA A 547 -35.28 21.04 61.11
CA ALA A 547 -33.96 21.10 61.73
C ALA A 547 -33.77 22.38 62.57
N GLU A 548 -33.35 22.24 63.84
CA GLU A 548 -33.06 23.40 64.72
C GLU A 548 -31.94 24.30 64.16
N GLU A 549 -30.93 23.69 63.54
CA GLU A 549 -29.85 24.37 62.83
C GLU A 549 -29.46 23.57 61.57
N GLN A 550 -29.28 24.25 60.44
CA GLN A 550 -28.85 23.62 59.19
C GLN A 550 -27.91 24.51 58.40
N THR A 551 -26.93 23.90 57.74
CA THR A 551 -26.01 24.58 56.83
C THR A 551 -26.18 24.02 55.42
N VAL A 552 -26.56 24.87 54.47
CA VAL A 552 -26.78 24.50 53.07
C VAL A 552 -25.77 25.23 52.18
N ASN A 553 -25.06 24.48 51.34
CA ASN A 553 -24.05 25.01 50.44
C ASN A 553 -24.57 25.10 49.00
N PHE A 554 -24.46 26.27 48.40
CA PHE A 554 -24.87 26.53 47.02
C PHE A 554 -23.67 26.86 46.14
N SER A 555 -23.26 25.89 45.32
CA SER A 555 -22.22 26.05 44.28
C SER A 555 -22.78 26.59 42.95
N ASN A 556 -24.11 26.56 42.78
CA ASN A 556 -24.84 27.03 41.61
C ASN A 556 -25.24 28.52 41.67
N ILE A 557 -24.92 29.23 42.77
CA ILE A 557 -25.02 30.70 42.84
C ILE A 557 -23.72 31.29 42.29
N LEU A 558 -23.76 31.64 41.00
CA LEU A 558 -22.63 32.11 40.20
C LEU A 558 -22.60 33.64 40.09
N PHE A 559 -21.39 34.18 40.04
CA PHE A 559 -21.11 35.60 39.89
C PHE A 559 -20.27 35.86 38.64
N LYS A 560 -20.36 37.07 38.07
CA LYS A 560 -19.43 37.48 37.01
C LYS A 560 -17.98 37.44 37.50
N LEU A 561 -17.06 37.19 36.58
CA LEU A 561 -15.62 37.11 36.86
C LEU A 561 -15.15 38.36 37.63
N ASN A 562 -14.41 38.15 38.74
CA ASN A 562 -13.92 39.19 39.65
C ASN A 562 -14.99 40.19 40.11
N SER A 563 -16.24 39.76 40.22
CA SER A 563 -17.36 40.61 40.60
C SER A 563 -18.26 39.96 41.64
N SER A 564 -19.00 40.80 42.37
CA SER A 564 -20.12 40.45 43.23
C SER A 564 -21.48 40.45 42.50
N LYS A 565 -21.49 40.78 41.20
CA LYS A 565 -22.70 40.78 40.39
C LYS A 565 -23.13 39.35 40.01
N LEU A 566 -24.33 38.95 40.43
CA LEU A 566 -24.95 37.67 40.07
C LEU A 566 -25.06 37.51 38.54
N THR A 567 -24.85 36.28 38.07
CA THR A 567 -25.11 35.91 36.66
C THR A 567 -26.61 35.79 36.39
N LYS A 568 -27.00 35.73 35.11
CA LYS A 568 -28.42 35.58 34.74
C LYS A 568 -29.00 34.26 35.27
N ASP A 569 -28.22 33.19 35.24
CA ASP A 569 -28.63 31.84 35.62
C ASP A 569 -28.78 31.67 37.14
N SER A 570 -28.17 32.54 37.93
CA SER A 570 -28.30 32.51 39.40
C SER A 570 -29.56 33.20 39.92
N TYR A 571 -30.21 34.04 39.10
CA TYR A 571 -31.44 34.71 39.54
C TYR A 571 -32.59 33.73 39.83
N PRO A 572 -32.90 32.74 38.97
CA PRO A 572 -33.92 31.73 39.28
C PRO A 572 -33.62 30.94 40.55
N VAL A 573 -32.36 30.58 40.78
CA VAL A 573 -31.93 29.81 41.98
C VAL A 573 -32.19 30.62 43.25
N VAL A 574 -31.70 31.86 43.31
CA VAL A 574 -31.90 32.72 44.48
C VAL A 574 -33.38 33.08 44.69
N ASP A 575 -34.15 33.19 43.61
CA ASP A 575 -35.60 33.44 43.69
C ASP A 575 -36.38 32.27 44.29
N ALA A 576 -36.01 31.03 43.92
CA ALA A 576 -36.62 29.83 44.48
C ALA A 576 -36.24 29.63 45.96
N ILE A 577 -34.98 29.94 46.34
CA ILE A 577 -34.57 29.97 47.76
C ILE A 577 -35.41 31.00 48.53
N ALA A 578 -35.60 32.20 47.98
CA ALA A 578 -36.46 33.21 48.61
C ALA A 578 -37.91 32.73 48.76
N ALA A 579 -38.46 32.00 47.79
CA ALA A 579 -39.79 31.43 47.89
C ALA A 579 -39.90 30.43 49.05
N LYS A 580 -38.91 29.54 49.21
CA LYS A 580 -38.87 28.56 50.30
C LYS A 580 -38.72 29.22 51.67
N LEU A 581 -37.79 30.17 51.81
CA LEU A 581 -37.55 30.90 53.07
C LEU A 581 -38.77 31.69 53.55
N LYS A 582 -39.69 32.08 52.66
CA LYS A 582 -40.95 32.72 53.03
C LYS A 582 -42.01 31.76 53.57
N THR A 583 -41.85 30.45 53.33
CA THR A 583 -42.74 29.41 53.90
C THR A 583 -42.33 28.99 55.30
N MET A 584 -41.18 29.47 55.79
CA MET A 584 -40.65 29.17 57.11
C MET A 584 -40.96 30.30 58.08
N GLU A 585 -41.40 29.97 59.29
CA GLU A 585 -41.60 30.94 60.37
C GLU A 585 -40.50 30.79 61.44
N GLY A 586 -40.13 31.91 62.06
CA GLY A 586 -39.18 31.91 63.20
C GLY A 586 -37.78 31.40 62.87
N TYR A 587 -37.03 32.08 62.00
CA TYR A 587 -35.64 31.73 61.70
C TYR A 587 -34.72 32.96 61.63
N THR A 588 -33.42 32.70 61.79
CA THR A 588 -32.34 33.59 61.40
C THR A 588 -31.48 32.90 60.34
N LEU A 589 -31.01 33.66 59.36
CA LEU A 589 -30.23 33.20 58.22
C LEU A 589 -28.89 33.95 58.18
N GLN A 590 -27.80 33.21 58.16
CA GLN A 590 -26.46 33.71 57.91
C GLN A 590 -26.01 33.32 56.50
N ILE A 591 -25.71 34.30 55.65
CA ILE A 591 -25.19 34.07 54.30
C ILE A 591 -23.68 34.29 54.35
N VAL A 592 -22.90 33.24 54.09
CA VAL A 592 -21.44 33.27 54.11
C VAL A 592 -20.91 33.08 52.69
N GLY A 593 -20.15 34.05 52.20
CA GLY A 593 -19.44 33.94 50.93
C GLY A 593 -18.06 33.33 51.11
N HIS A 594 -17.69 32.43 50.19
CA HIS A 594 -16.34 31.87 50.09
C HIS A 594 -15.74 32.11 48.70
N THR A 595 -14.42 32.18 48.63
CA THR A 595 -13.62 32.19 47.40
C THR A 595 -12.67 31.00 47.39
N ASP A 596 -12.06 30.73 46.24
CA ASP A 596 -10.88 29.87 46.20
C ASP A 596 -9.61 30.65 46.58
N SER A 597 -8.47 29.94 46.68
CA SER A 597 -7.18 30.51 47.07
C SER A 597 -6.44 31.28 45.96
N SER A 598 -7.08 31.51 44.81
CA SER A 598 -6.49 32.28 43.72
C SER A 598 -6.80 33.75 43.96
N GLY A 599 -5.79 34.51 44.35
CA GLY A 599 -5.88 35.96 44.51
C GLY A 599 -5.27 36.45 45.82
N ASN A 600 -5.39 37.75 46.06
CA ASN A 600 -4.98 38.35 47.32
C ASN A 600 -6.03 38.05 48.40
N ALA A 601 -5.60 37.58 49.58
CA ALA A 601 -6.49 37.17 50.66
C ALA A 601 -7.41 38.31 51.17
N GLU A 602 -6.91 39.54 51.25
CA GLU A 602 -7.70 40.71 51.67
C GLU A 602 -8.77 41.07 50.63
N PHE A 603 -8.39 41.02 49.35
CA PHE A 603 -9.33 41.18 48.24
C PHE A 603 -10.40 40.07 48.22
N ASN A 604 -10.00 38.82 48.41
CA ASN A 604 -10.89 37.65 48.48
C ASN A 604 -11.90 37.77 49.63
N LYS A 605 -11.45 38.25 50.79
CA LYS A 605 -12.31 38.53 51.94
C LYS A 605 -13.36 39.60 51.64
N LYS A 606 -12.95 40.70 50.99
CA LYS A 606 -13.88 41.75 50.56
C LYS A 606 -14.87 41.25 49.49
N LEU A 607 -14.39 40.57 48.46
CA LEU A 607 -15.19 40.07 47.35
C LEU A 607 -16.24 39.06 47.82
N SER A 608 -15.85 38.13 48.70
CA SER A 608 -16.79 37.16 49.28
C SER A 608 -17.90 37.82 50.10
N ALA A 609 -17.58 38.86 50.88
CA ALA A 609 -18.57 39.64 51.63
C ALA A 609 -19.55 40.37 50.69
N GLU A 610 -19.04 40.99 49.62
CA GLU A 610 -19.88 41.67 48.62
C GLU A 610 -20.79 40.68 47.85
N ARG A 611 -20.31 39.46 47.59
CA ARG A 611 -21.11 38.39 46.99
C ARG A 611 -22.24 37.94 47.90
N ALA A 612 -21.95 37.68 49.18
CA ALA A 612 -22.98 37.39 50.18
C ALA A 612 -24.02 38.53 50.27
N LYS A 613 -23.56 39.79 50.24
CA LYS A 613 -24.43 40.97 50.21
C LYS A 613 -25.31 41.05 48.95
N SER A 614 -24.80 40.61 47.81
CA SER A 614 -25.55 40.60 46.56
C SER A 614 -26.68 39.56 46.56
N VAL A 615 -26.44 38.40 47.20
CA VAL A 615 -27.49 37.41 47.46
C VAL A 615 -28.51 37.94 48.46
N TYR A 616 -28.06 38.54 49.57
CA TYR A 616 -28.92 39.21 50.55
C TYR A 616 -29.86 40.23 49.89
N ASN A 617 -29.31 41.14 49.07
CA ASN A 617 -30.10 42.17 48.39
C ASN A 617 -31.18 41.55 47.49
N ARG A 618 -30.87 40.42 46.85
CA ARG A 618 -31.84 39.70 46.00
C ARG A 618 -32.93 39.03 46.82
N LEU A 619 -32.59 38.37 47.93
CA LEU A 619 -33.56 37.74 48.84
C LEU A 619 -34.52 38.77 49.44
N VAL A 620 -33.99 39.90 49.94
CA VAL A 620 -34.79 41.00 50.49
C VAL A 620 -35.72 41.58 49.41
N ARG A 621 -35.23 41.78 48.18
CA ARG A 621 -36.07 42.23 47.06
C ARG A 621 -37.19 41.24 46.71
N LYS A 622 -37.05 39.97 47.06
CA LYS A 622 -38.04 38.90 46.85
C LYS A 622 -38.95 38.65 48.05
N GLY A 623 -38.83 39.48 49.10
CA GLY A 623 -39.73 39.53 50.24
C GLY A 623 -39.27 38.74 51.47
N VAL A 624 -37.99 38.34 51.54
CA VAL A 624 -37.44 37.76 52.78
C VAL A 624 -37.17 38.89 53.80
N PRO A 625 -37.65 38.78 55.05
CA PRO A 625 -37.45 39.82 56.07
C PRO A 625 -35.97 40.13 56.28
N LYS A 626 -35.60 41.41 56.23
CA LYS A 626 -34.20 41.85 56.35
C LYS A 626 -33.64 41.59 57.76
N GLU A 627 -34.52 41.61 58.76
CA GLU A 627 -34.19 41.43 60.18
C GLU A 627 -33.67 40.01 60.45
N ASN A 628 -34.08 39.06 59.61
CA ASN A 628 -33.73 37.65 59.76
C ASN A 628 -32.43 37.30 59.03
N ILE A 629 -31.78 38.20 58.28
CA ILE A 629 -30.62 37.86 57.46
C ILE A 629 -29.37 38.64 57.88
N THR A 630 -28.27 37.93 58.08
CA THR A 630 -26.92 38.48 58.24
C THR A 630 -25.98 37.98 57.15
N THR A 631 -24.93 38.74 56.81
CA THR A 631 -24.00 38.39 55.73
C THR A 631 -22.55 38.47 56.20
N TYR A 632 -21.72 37.52 55.78
CA TYR A 632 -20.30 37.44 56.10
C TYR A 632 -19.47 37.04 54.88
N GLY A 633 -18.24 37.53 54.79
CA GLY A 633 -17.25 37.07 53.81
C GLY A 633 -16.10 36.38 54.51
N LYS A 634 -15.82 35.13 54.12
CA LYS A 634 -14.70 34.34 54.65
C LYS A 634 -13.51 34.28 53.69
N GLY A 635 -13.65 34.82 52.48
CA GLY A 635 -12.62 34.70 51.45
C GLY A 635 -12.26 33.24 51.22
N GLU A 636 -10.96 32.94 51.17
CA GLU A 636 -10.43 31.58 51.03
C GLU A 636 -10.32 30.81 52.36
N GLU A 637 -10.72 31.42 53.48
CA GLU A 637 -10.73 30.76 54.79
C GLU A 637 -11.76 29.61 54.81
N LEU A 638 -11.39 28.49 55.44
CA LEU A 638 -12.21 27.28 55.58
C LEU A 638 -12.61 26.65 54.22
N PRO A 639 -11.64 26.19 53.40
CA PRO A 639 -11.95 25.45 52.17
C PRO A 639 -12.57 24.09 52.51
N LEU A 640 -13.64 23.71 51.80
CA LEU A 640 -14.24 22.37 51.93
C LEU A 640 -13.59 21.36 50.99
N TYR A 641 -12.93 21.85 49.93
CA TYR A 641 -12.29 21.02 48.91
C TYR A 641 -10.83 21.46 48.69
N SER A 642 -10.01 20.59 48.10
CA SER A 642 -8.61 20.91 47.84
C SER A 642 -8.45 22.06 46.85
N ASN A 643 -7.76 23.13 47.25
CA ASN A 643 -7.43 24.25 46.36
C ASN A 643 -6.31 23.89 45.33
N ALA A 644 -5.66 22.73 45.46
CA ALA A 644 -4.65 22.28 44.51
C ALA A 644 -5.26 21.94 43.14
N THR A 645 -6.49 21.41 43.12
CA THR A 645 -7.16 21.00 41.88
C THR A 645 -8.08 22.09 41.34
N ARG A 646 -8.27 22.14 40.01
CA ARG A 646 -9.21 23.08 39.37
C ARG A 646 -10.64 22.84 39.85
N ASP A 647 -11.05 21.58 39.99
CA ASP A 647 -12.39 21.20 40.46
C ASP A 647 -12.63 21.64 41.91
N GLY A 648 -11.67 21.39 42.82
CA GLY A 648 -11.80 21.83 44.21
C GLY A 648 -11.82 23.35 44.36
N ARG A 649 -11.08 24.11 43.54
CA ARG A 649 -11.20 25.58 43.50
C ARG A 649 -12.58 26.03 43.05
N VAL A 650 -13.18 25.39 42.04
CA VAL A 650 -14.55 25.72 41.60
C VAL A 650 -15.54 25.51 42.74
N LYS A 651 -15.45 24.36 43.44
CA LYS A 651 -16.35 24.01 44.56
C LYS A 651 -16.16 24.90 45.79
N ASN A 652 -14.97 25.47 46.01
CA ASN A 652 -14.72 26.42 47.10
C ASN A 652 -15.31 27.82 46.84
N ARG A 653 -15.58 28.20 45.58
CA ARG A 653 -16.31 29.43 45.23
C ARG A 653 -17.82 29.27 45.42
N ARG A 654 -18.27 29.20 46.68
CA ARG A 654 -19.65 28.89 47.04
C ARG A 654 -20.29 29.98 47.91
N ILE A 655 -21.61 29.91 48.04
CA ILE A 655 -22.37 30.62 49.06
C ILE A 655 -22.94 29.59 50.04
N GLU A 656 -22.73 29.80 51.33
CA GLU A 656 -23.20 28.96 52.41
C GLU A 656 -24.32 29.68 53.17
N PHE A 657 -25.41 28.97 53.46
CA PHE A 657 -26.56 29.47 54.20
C PHE A 657 -26.61 28.70 55.52
N LYS A 658 -26.45 29.40 56.64
CA LYS A 658 -26.70 28.81 57.98
C LYS A 658 -28.03 29.31 58.49
N LEU A 659 -28.99 28.40 58.61
CA LEU A 659 -30.33 28.69 59.11
C LEU A 659 -30.43 28.19 60.55
N THR A 660 -30.90 29.04 61.46
CA THR A 660 -31.18 28.69 62.86
C THR A 660 -32.62 29.03 63.18
N HIS A 661 -33.40 28.06 63.64
CA HIS A 661 -34.78 28.29 64.08
C HIS A 661 -34.81 28.92 65.48
N LEU A 662 -35.61 29.96 65.64
CA LEU A 662 -35.83 30.63 66.92
C LEU A 662 -36.86 29.83 67.71
N LYS A 663 -36.43 29.13 68.77
CA LYS A 663 -37.37 28.50 69.72
C LYS A 663 -38.24 29.59 70.34
N GLN A 664 -39.56 29.48 70.18
CA GLN A 664 -40.49 30.25 71.00
C GLN A 664 -40.38 29.72 72.43
N HIS A 665 -39.86 30.54 73.34
CA HIS A 665 -40.09 30.36 74.77
C HIS A 665 -41.57 30.69 75.02
N GLU A 666 -42.38 29.68 75.39
CA GLU A 666 -43.64 29.90 76.10
C GLU A 666 -43.40 30.54 77.47
#